data_AF-Q0U4E9-F1
#
_entry.id   AF-Q0U4E9-F1
#
_cell.length_a   1.000
_cell.length_b   1.000
_cell.length_c   1.000
_cell.angle_alpha   90.00
_cell.angle_beta   90.00
_cell.angle_gamma   90.00
#
_symmetry.space_group_name_H-M   'P 1'
#
loop_
_entity.id
_entity.type
_entity.pdbx_description
1 polymer ?
#
loop_
_entity_poly.entity_id
_entity_poly.type
_entity_poly.pdbx_seq_one_letter_code
_entity_poly.pdbx_strand_id
1 'polypeptide(L)'
;MDDDDDFGFSDSDLDDLPANTLQHLEANAVRATQHQQQAGPESDYGLDEGDEVVNLDDDNAAAHHAYSAAAPQYTQPQTDYAYDDSNGQQQQLYADQMEVEEQPYRSQADPGQLLSRIKKLEQEKARERKQADDLKGKLQTKSGEADTLRRRHDAESRSYERKIADQQQLHSSELAKMRAEIERLRREKEQAQTDNMFNQHDSMAQRTRRSMPSRPKGKATAATSPAGTPKRAQKTKGPLGDGFDDDDVVMASPSKLRDRLKAVTPKQASKRKRTVTDQSPIPLPALQLSAPRTQPREKEIDSAPEQVIDTALLQHFREDDRRFTLLHRLLAHPSSNGEDRILEALTQHAFPTQPSKKLSSIVYDALAAATASDVHELALRICNIVLDLWKRCLDERYYDPVYLMLDAIHFVLACEPIQTAVQVTEKAVPLIIASVDLVSLPVSNAAKLGGKAVASLFTPTQRDIASKIDVLDCLELLYLIATSSVSSTESAAISRLWQGIPSGFCLMLLNKEYPQPQITLMLRILSTSALSTSVGPIVAEDESQSNVEDAIIARLTNLFTEIPKQIPDPSAKSPPAAVTEAEVWEMRLLVLMVLTQFSISKHGCIRLAQNPLCIGRLIKYLDYCINTLYRQPLSPTQDQKIESINATMKLIYHIATSNPGLDIKSKLVNTLGGQHSYLVALSRLTFSEGLMLEAGIEDAVVDMAHSILDEGLSLEEGDAFGMVFSSGSSV
;
A
#
# COMPACT_ATOMS: atom_id res chain seq x y z
N MET A 1 27.78 32.97 9.20
CA MET A 1 28.92 33.05 8.28
C MET A 1 29.28 31.65 7.84
N ASP A 2 28.68 31.15 6.77
CA ASP A 2 27.60 31.74 5.96
C ASP A 2 26.63 30.62 5.53
N ASP A 3 25.35 30.96 5.45
CA ASP A 3 24.35 30.18 4.70
C ASP A 3 24.53 30.50 3.21
N ASP A 4 24.24 29.54 2.32
CA ASP A 4 23.69 29.76 0.97
C ASP A 4 23.72 28.44 0.15
N ASP A 5 22.55 28.03 -0.33
CA ASP A 5 22.36 27.50 -1.70
C ASP A 5 20.84 27.50 -1.96
N ASP A 6 20.36 28.68 -2.36
CA ASP A 6 18.95 29.02 -2.54
C ASP A 6 18.42 28.51 -3.90
N PHE A 7 17.28 27.82 -3.93
CA PHE A 7 16.67 27.30 -5.16
C PHE A 7 15.92 28.42 -5.89
N GLY A 8 16.66 29.20 -6.67
CA GLY A 8 16.15 30.34 -7.44
C GLY A 8 15.16 29.97 -8.56
N PHE A 9 13.88 29.88 -8.22
CA PHE A 9 12.78 29.94 -9.19
C PHE A 9 12.51 31.40 -9.59
N SER A 10 13.32 31.96 -10.50
CA SER A 10 13.06 33.27 -11.09
C SER A 10 12.06 33.16 -12.25
N ASP A 11 10.77 33.36 -11.95
CA ASP A 11 9.65 33.43 -12.89
C ASP A 11 9.82 34.60 -13.87
N SER A 12 10.61 34.38 -14.93
CA SER A 12 11.09 35.43 -15.84
C SER A 12 10.20 35.60 -17.08
N ASP A 13 9.28 34.66 -17.32
CA ASP A 13 8.45 34.61 -18.53
C ASP A 13 7.16 35.44 -18.40
N LEU A 14 6.85 35.97 -17.21
CA LEU A 14 5.65 36.77 -16.94
C LEU A 14 5.83 38.27 -17.23
N ASP A 15 7.06 38.79 -17.09
CA ASP A 15 7.39 40.22 -17.27
C ASP A 15 7.47 40.65 -18.74
N ASP A 16 7.70 39.70 -19.67
CA ASP A 16 7.77 39.96 -21.12
C ASP A 16 6.38 40.07 -21.81
N LEU A 17 5.29 39.94 -21.05
CA LEU A 17 3.93 40.09 -21.58
C LEU A 17 3.58 41.56 -21.86
N PRO A 18 3.10 41.93 -23.07
CA PRO A 18 2.72 43.30 -23.35
C PRO A 18 1.57 43.74 -22.41
N ALA A 19 1.67 44.97 -21.88
CA ALA A 19 0.85 45.46 -20.75
C ALA A 19 -0.67 45.31 -20.88
N ASN A 20 -1.20 45.16 -22.09
CA ASN A 20 -2.64 45.00 -22.35
C ASN A 20 -3.11 43.53 -22.26
N THR A 21 -2.22 42.54 -22.11
CA THR A 21 -2.56 41.11 -22.22
C THR A 21 -3.47 40.63 -21.08
N LEU A 22 -3.16 41.02 -19.84
CA LEU A 22 -4.01 40.74 -18.67
C LEU A 22 -5.41 41.36 -18.81
N GLN A 23 -5.47 42.62 -19.29
CA GLN A 23 -6.73 43.33 -19.50
C GLN A 23 -7.58 42.69 -20.62
N HIS A 24 -6.93 42.09 -21.63
CA HIS A 24 -7.59 41.35 -22.70
C HIS A 24 -8.13 39.98 -22.23
N LEU A 25 -7.43 39.32 -21.30
CA LEU A 25 -7.88 38.10 -20.62
C LEU A 25 -9.07 38.38 -19.71
N GLU A 26 -9.01 39.44 -18.89
CA GLU A 26 -10.12 39.88 -18.04
C GLU A 26 -11.38 40.20 -18.86
N ALA A 27 -11.24 40.98 -19.94
CA ALA A 27 -12.36 41.32 -20.82
C ALA A 27 -12.98 40.08 -21.52
N ASN A 28 -12.17 39.06 -21.84
CA ASN A 28 -12.67 37.80 -22.39
C ASN A 28 -13.36 36.94 -21.32
N ALA A 29 -12.83 36.87 -20.10
CA ALA A 29 -13.45 36.15 -18.98
C ALA A 29 -14.83 36.72 -18.61
N VAL A 30 -14.95 38.06 -18.56
CA VAL A 30 -16.25 38.74 -18.31
C VAL A 30 -17.25 38.48 -19.43
N ARG A 31 -16.81 38.42 -20.70
CA ARG A 31 -17.70 38.06 -21.83
C ARG A 31 -18.15 36.60 -21.80
N ALA A 32 -17.29 35.69 -21.33
CA ALA A 32 -17.64 34.27 -21.18
C ALA A 32 -18.69 34.05 -20.08
N THR A 33 -18.62 34.81 -18.98
CA THR A 33 -19.54 34.66 -17.84
C THR A 33 -20.89 35.40 -18.01
N GLN A 34 -21.04 36.27 -19.02
CA GLN A 34 -22.29 37.00 -19.29
C GLN A 34 -23.20 36.37 -20.35
N HIS A 35 -22.86 35.20 -20.91
CA HIS A 35 -23.81 34.46 -21.74
C HIS A 35 -24.89 33.79 -20.88
N GLN A 36 -26.03 34.47 -20.82
CA GLN A 36 -27.21 34.06 -20.06
C GLN A 36 -27.78 32.74 -20.61
N GLN A 37 -27.96 31.76 -19.72
CA GLN A 37 -28.65 30.50 -20.05
C GLN A 37 -30.07 30.81 -20.53
N GLN A 38 -30.43 30.36 -21.75
CA GLN A 38 -31.82 30.36 -22.18
C GLN A 38 -32.56 29.25 -21.45
N ALA A 39 -33.66 29.62 -20.77
CA ALA A 39 -34.50 28.68 -20.06
C ALA A 39 -35.21 27.72 -21.03
N GLY A 40 -35.13 26.41 -20.76
CA GLY A 40 -36.06 25.44 -21.30
C GLY A 40 -37.41 25.53 -20.58
N PRO A 41 -38.53 25.12 -21.22
CA PRO A 41 -39.86 25.24 -20.64
C PRO A 41 -40.07 24.28 -19.46
N GLU A 42 -40.87 24.72 -18.49
CA GLU A 42 -41.31 23.91 -17.34
C GLU A 42 -42.23 22.76 -17.79
N SER A 43 -42.07 21.58 -17.19
CA SER A 43 -43.10 20.52 -17.23
C SER A 43 -43.39 19.98 -15.84
N ASP A 44 -44.57 20.31 -15.37
CA ASP A 44 -45.20 19.78 -14.15
C ASP A 44 -45.30 18.25 -14.19
N TYR A 45 -44.82 17.60 -13.13
CA TYR A 45 -45.19 16.23 -12.77
C TYR A 45 -45.32 16.11 -11.25
N GLY A 46 -46.43 16.62 -10.73
CA GLY A 46 -46.98 16.15 -9.45
C GLY A 46 -47.33 14.66 -9.48
N LEU A 47 -47.28 14.04 -8.30
CA LEU A 47 -47.73 12.66 -8.06
C LEU A 47 -49.26 12.65 -7.91
N ASP A 48 -49.97 11.80 -8.66
CA ASP A 48 -51.23 11.21 -8.20
C ASP A 48 -51.51 9.85 -8.86
N GLU A 49 -52.40 9.08 -8.25
CA GLU A 49 -52.72 7.67 -8.50
C GLU A 49 -53.71 7.49 -9.68
N GLY A 50 -53.67 6.33 -10.37
CA GLY A 50 -54.73 5.94 -11.31
C GLY A 50 -54.37 4.77 -12.24
N ASP A 51 -55.17 3.71 -12.21
CA ASP A 51 -55.06 2.56 -13.13
C ASP A 51 -55.37 2.94 -14.59
N GLU A 52 -54.57 2.48 -15.54
CA GLU A 52 -55.07 2.20 -16.89
C GLU A 52 -54.33 0.99 -17.53
N VAL A 53 -55.08 -0.08 -17.76
CA VAL A 53 -54.61 -1.32 -18.39
C VAL A 53 -54.84 -1.27 -19.90
N VAL A 54 -53.78 -1.44 -20.69
CA VAL A 54 -53.86 -1.52 -22.16
C VAL A 54 -53.55 -2.95 -22.60
N ASN A 55 -54.56 -3.63 -23.13
CA ASN A 55 -54.42 -4.98 -23.69
C ASN A 55 -53.73 -4.93 -25.07
N LEU A 56 -52.84 -5.88 -25.32
CA LEU A 56 -52.18 -6.09 -26.62
C LEU A 56 -52.75 -7.35 -27.27
N ASP A 57 -53.84 -7.20 -28.01
CA ASP A 57 -54.39 -8.21 -28.93
C ASP A 57 -55.33 -7.49 -29.92
N ASP A 58 -54.82 -7.06 -31.08
CA ASP A 58 -55.47 -7.36 -32.37
C ASP A 58 -54.55 -7.03 -33.56
N ASP A 59 -54.70 -7.81 -34.62
CA ASP A 59 -53.79 -7.84 -35.77
C ASP A 59 -54.32 -7.02 -36.97
N ASN A 60 -53.38 -6.57 -37.81
CA ASN A 60 -53.57 -6.37 -39.25
C ASN A 60 -54.41 -5.17 -39.80
N ALA A 61 -53.73 -4.05 -40.09
CA ALA A 61 -54.01 -3.25 -41.30
C ALA A 61 -52.78 -2.41 -41.74
N ALA A 62 -52.31 -2.58 -42.98
CA ALA A 62 -51.17 -1.83 -43.53
C ALA A 62 -51.59 -0.50 -44.18
N ALA A 63 -50.79 0.57 -44.00
CA ALA A 63 -50.11 1.29 -45.10
C ALA A 63 -49.53 2.68 -44.69
N HIS A 64 -48.30 2.97 -45.17
CA HIS A 64 -47.64 4.31 -45.32
C HIS A 64 -47.64 5.28 -44.12
N HIS A 65 -46.51 5.59 -43.47
CA HIS A 65 -45.38 6.33 -44.03
C HIS A 65 -44.13 6.23 -43.14
N ALA A 66 -42.94 6.09 -43.75
CA ALA A 66 -41.67 6.07 -43.02
C ALA A 66 -41.01 7.46 -42.98
N TYR A 67 -40.55 7.87 -41.79
CA TYR A 67 -39.56 8.93 -41.60
C TYR A 67 -38.44 8.40 -40.70
N SER A 68 -37.27 8.15 -41.31
CA SER A 68 -36.02 7.91 -40.60
C SER A 68 -35.04 9.01 -41.00
N ALA A 69 -34.55 9.77 -40.02
CA ALA A 69 -33.56 10.80 -40.23
C ALA A 69 -32.16 10.26 -39.89
N ALA A 70 -31.41 9.85 -40.91
CA ALA A 70 -30.05 9.34 -40.76
C ALA A 70 -29.02 10.47 -40.69
N ALA A 71 -27.99 10.27 -39.86
CA ALA A 71 -26.87 11.20 -39.71
C ALA A 71 -25.90 11.16 -40.92
N PRO A 72 -25.17 12.26 -41.21
CA PRO A 72 -24.29 12.33 -42.37
C PRO A 72 -22.94 11.62 -42.13
N GLN A 73 -22.62 10.66 -43.01
CA GLN A 73 -21.28 10.08 -43.10
C GLN A 73 -20.33 10.98 -43.90
N TYR A 74 -19.14 11.24 -43.36
CA TYR A 74 -18.00 11.73 -44.14
C TYR A 74 -17.26 10.54 -44.77
N THR A 75 -16.97 10.60 -46.07
CA THR A 75 -16.05 9.68 -46.75
C THR A 75 -14.98 10.46 -47.52
N GLN A 76 -13.72 10.09 -47.32
CA GLN A 76 -12.58 10.60 -48.07
C GLN A 76 -12.40 9.79 -49.37
N PRO A 77 -11.97 10.41 -50.48
CA PRO A 77 -11.42 9.67 -51.61
C PRO A 77 -9.93 9.37 -51.39
N GLN A 78 -9.57 8.09 -51.44
CA GLN A 78 -8.18 7.64 -51.52
C GLN A 78 -7.57 8.04 -52.88
N THR A 79 -6.28 8.37 -52.89
CA THR A 79 -5.48 8.47 -54.11
C THR A 79 -4.48 7.33 -54.14
N ASP A 80 -4.52 6.54 -55.21
CA ASP A 80 -3.53 5.51 -55.50
C ASP A 80 -2.87 5.81 -56.85
N TYR A 81 -1.54 5.67 -56.92
CA TYR A 81 -0.75 6.05 -58.10
C TYR A 81 -0.28 4.80 -58.84
N ALA A 82 -0.67 4.66 -60.11
CA ALA A 82 0.00 3.78 -61.07
C ALA A 82 0.21 4.54 -62.39
N TYR A 83 1.48 4.64 -62.79
CA TYR A 83 1.90 5.20 -64.08
C TYR A 83 1.93 4.07 -65.12
N ASP A 84 1.36 4.29 -66.30
CA ASP A 84 1.85 3.65 -67.53
C ASP A 84 1.76 4.66 -68.69
N ASP A 85 2.73 4.62 -69.60
CA ASP A 85 2.96 5.61 -70.64
C ASP A 85 3.04 4.93 -72.02
N SER A 86 2.08 5.23 -72.89
CA SER A 86 2.25 4.98 -74.33
C SER A 86 1.32 5.83 -75.20
N ASN A 87 1.88 6.94 -75.68
CA ASN A 87 1.71 7.53 -77.01
C ASN A 87 0.48 7.12 -77.88
N GLY A 88 -0.53 8.00 -77.89
CA GLY A 88 -0.95 8.77 -79.07
C GLY A 88 -1.36 8.06 -80.38
N GLN A 89 -2.57 8.39 -80.85
CA GLN A 89 -2.80 8.98 -82.19
C GLN A 89 -4.26 9.43 -82.39
N GLN A 90 -4.44 10.59 -83.03
CA GLN A 90 -5.56 10.94 -83.92
C GLN A 90 -7.00 11.01 -83.32
N GLN A 91 -7.99 11.71 -83.90
CA GLN A 91 -8.07 12.85 -84.85
C GLN A 91 -9.56 13.21 -85.02
N GLN A 92 -9.89 14.46 -85.42
CA GLN A 92 -11.18 14.91 -85.99
C GLN A 92 -12.43 14.96 -85.07
N LEU A 93 -13.02 16.15 -84.91
CA LEU A 93 -14.21 16.68 -85.63
C LEU A 93 -15.55 16.03 -85.24
N TYR A 94 -16.30 16.69 -84.37
CA TYR A 94 -17.73 16.99 -84.51
C TYR A 94 -17.96 18.31 -83.74
N ALA A 95 -18.09 19.46 -84.39
CA ALA A 95 -19.24 19.91 -85.18
C ALA A 95 -20.48 20.17 -84.30
N ASP A 96 -20.41 21.33 -83.66
CA ASP A 96 -21.51 22.22 -83.26
C ASP A 96 -22.76 22.13 -84.16
N GLN A 97 -23.95 21.98 -83.56
CA GLN A 97 -25.21 22.50 -84.09
C GLN A 97 -26.38 22.37 -83.09
N MET A 98 -27.07 23.50 -82.89
CA MET A 98 -28.41 23.77 -82.31
C MET A 98 -28.30 24.93 -81.31
N GLU A 99 -27.98 26.14 -81.78
CA GLU A 99 -28.91 27.03 -82.51
C GLU A 99 -30.10 27.44 -81.61
N VAL A 100 -29.82 28.33 -80.65
CA VAL A 100 -30.84 29.15 -79.99
C VAL A 100 -30.83 30.51 -80.67
N GLU A 101 -31.85 30.76 -81.49
CA GLU A 101 -32.01 31.96 -82.29
C GLU A 101 -32.56 33.12 -81.42
N GLU A 102 -31.69 33.83 -80.70
CA GLU A 102 -32.03 35.15 -80.13
C GLU A 102 -31.47 36.28 -80.99
N GLN A 103 -32.35 36.89 -81.79
CA GLN A 103 -32.03 38.09 -82.57
C GLN A 103 -31.81 39.32 -81.64
N PRO A 104 -30.98 40.29 -82.07
CA PRO A 104 -30.26 41.14 -81.11
C PRO A 104 -31.11 42.29 -80.56
N TYR A 105 -31.42 42.25 -79.27
CA TYR A 105 -31.77 43.46 -78.53
C TYR A 105 -30.56 44.40 -78.48
N ARG A 106 -30.56 45.39 -79.39
CA ARG A 106 -29.69 46.59 -79.33
C ARG A 106 -30.07 47.48 -78.14
N SER A 107 -29.82 46.98 -76.94
CA SER A 107 -29.74 47.79 -75.73
C SER A 107 -28.34 48.41 -75.69
N GLN A 108 -28.27 49.75 -75.67
CA GLN A 108 -27.02 50.51 -75.74
C GLN A 108 -26.17 50.35 -74.47
N ALA A 109 -25.46 49.23 -74.35
CA ALA A 109 -24.28 49.16 -73.51
C ALA A 109 -23.16 49.95 -74.20
N ASP A 110 -22.84 51.13 -73.67
CA ASP A 110 -21.75 51.98 -74.16
C ASP A 110 -20.47 51.11 -74.30
N PRO A 111 -19.84 51.04 -75.50
CA PRO A 111 -18.62 50.25 -75.68
C PRO A 111 -17.50 50.66 -74.72
N GLY A 112 -17.46 51.92 -74.26
CA GLY A 112 -16.55 52.35 -73.19
C GLY A 112 -16.81 51.66 -71.85
N GLN A 113 -18.08 51.51 -71.46
CA GLN A 113 -18.46 50.81 -70.22
C GLN A 113 -18.14 49.31 -70.29
N LEU A 114 -18.47 48.64 -71.41
CA LEU A 114 -18.14 47.22 -71.59
C LEU A 114 -16.62 46.97 -71.56
N LEU A 115 -15.83 47.78 -72.27
CA LEU A 115 -14.37 47.68 -72.23
C LEU A 115 -13.82 47.95 -70.82
N SER A 116 -14.39 48.90 -70.07
CA SER A 116 -13.99 49.13 -68.68
C SER A 116 -14.29 47.94 -67.76
N ARG A 117 -15.43 47.25 -67.97
CA ARG A 117 -15.80 46.07 -67.18
C ARG A 117 -14.99 44.84 -67.56
N ILE A 118 -14.70 44.63 -68.85
CA ILE A 118 -13.76 43.60 -69.31
C ILE A 118 -12.39 43.81 -68.66
N LYS A 119 -11.83 45.02 -68.73
CA LYS A 119 -10.55 45.36 -68.11
C LYS A 119 -10.56 45.15 -66.58
N LYS A 120 -11.68 45.45 -65.90
CA LYS A 120 -11.83 45.18 -64.46
C LYS A 120 -11.85 43.68 -64.15
N LEU A 121 -12.61 42.89 -64.93
CA LEU A 121 -12.68 41.44 -64.79
C LEU A 121 -11.35 40.75 -65.12
N GLU A 122 -10.58 41.26 -66.09
CA GLU A 122 -9.22 40.79 -66.38
C GLU A 122 -8.25 41.05 -65.22
N GLN A 123 -8.33 42.24 -64.59
CA GLN A 123 -7.56 42.56 -63.39
C GLN A 123 -7.95 41.69 -62.18
N GLU A 124 -9.25 41.43 -62.01
CA GLU A 124 -9.79 40.58 -60.95
C GLU A 124 -9.35 39.12 -61.14
N LYS A 125 -9.48 38.57 -62.35
CA LYS A 125 -9.00 37.24 -62.73
C LYS A 125 -7.48 37.10 -62.59
N ALA A 126 -6.71 38.14 -62.88
CA ALA A 126 -5.26 38.16 -62.66
C ALA A 126 -4.90 38.17 -61.17
N ARG A 127 -5.66 38.89 -60.34
CA ARG A 127 -5.50 38.92 -58.87
C ARG A 127 -5.85 37.57 -58.25
N GLU A 128 -6.97 36.98 -58.65
CA GLU A 128 -7.44 35.68 -58.17
C GLU A 128 -6.45 34.56 -58.53
N ARG A 129 -5.95 34.53 -59.78
CA ARG A 129 -4.86 33.62 -60.18
C ARG A 129 -3.62 33.76 -59.31
N LYS A 130 -3.17 35.00 -59.03
CA LYS A 130 -2.03 35.24 -58.14
C LYS A 130 -2.28 34.76 -56.70
N GLN A 131 -3.51 34.85 -56.21
CA GLN A 131 -3.89 34.31 -54.90
C GLN A 131 -3.92 32.77 -54.91
N ALA A 132 -4.42 32.15 -55.98
CA ALA A 132 -4.38 30.70 -56.15
C ALA A 132 -2.95 30.15 -56.20
N ASP A 133 -2.04 30.84 -56.90
CA ASP A 133 -0.61 30.47 -56.97
C ASP A 133 0.09 30.63 -55.60
N ASP A 134 -0.20 31.70 -54.84
CA ASP A 134 0.34 31.93 -53.49
C ASP A 134 -0.18 30.88 -52.47
N LEU A 135 -1.47 30.53 -52.54
CA LEU A 135 -2.04 29.46 -51.72
C LEU A 135 -1.47 28.10 -52.08
N LYS A 136 -1.26 27.80 -53.38
CA LYS A 136 -0.61 26.57 -53.84
C LYS A 136 0.83 26.49 -53.35
N GLY A 137 1.58 27.60 -53.38
CA GLY A 137 2.92 27.68 -52.80
C GLY A 137 2.94 27.36 -51.30
N LYS A 138 2.05 27.98 -50.53
CA LYS A 138 1.91 27.72 -49.08
C LYS A 138 1.49 26.29 -48.75
N LEU A 139 0.67 25.66 -49.58
CA LEU A 139 0.28 24.25 -49.42
C LEU A 139 1.47 23.33 -49.73
N GLN A 140 2.27 23.65 -50.75
CA GLN A 140 3.48 22.90 -51.08
C GLN A 140 4.57 23.02 -50.00
N THR A 141 4.78 24.19 -49.39
CA THR A 141 5.73 24.32 -48.27
C THR A 141 5.28 23.55 -47.04
N LYS A 142 3.99 23.63 -46.65
CA LYS A 142 3.45 22.84 -45.54
C LYS A 142 3.50 21.34 -45.79
N SER A 143 3.32 20.88 -47.03
CA SER A 143 3.53 19.49 -47.42
C SER A 143 4.98 19.05 -47.19
N GLY A 144 5.95 19.89 -47.57
CA GLY A 144 7.38 19.63 -47.32
C GLY A 144 7.74 19.60 -45.83
N GLU A 145 7.19 20.52 -45.03
CA GLU A 145 7.34 20.55 -43.57
C GLU A 145 6.80 19.26 -42.93
N ALA A 146 5.60 18.83 -43.31
CA ALA A 146 4.98 17.59 -42.82
C ALA A 146 5.83 16.35 -43.15
N ASP A 147 6.38 16.25 -44.36
CA ASP A 147 7.25 15.13 -44.74
C ASP A 147 8.60 15.16 -43.99
N THR A 148 9.16 16.34 -43.68
CA THR A 148 10.34 16.41 -42.81
C THR A 148 10.05 16.01 -41.36
N LEU A 149 8.86 16.35 -40.82
CA LEU A 149 8.44 15.94 -39.49
C LEU A 149 8.24 14.42 -39.40
N ARG A 150 7.56 13.81 -40.39
CA ARG A 150 7.40 12.34 -40.49
C ARG A 150 8.75 11.62 -40.49
N ARG A 151 9.69 12.04 -41.35
CA ARG A 151 11.04 11.44 -41.42
C ARG A 151 11.82 11.57 -40.11
N ARG A 152 11.63 12.68 -39.38
CA ARG A 152 12.25 12.89 -38.07
C ARG A 152 11.65 11.97 -37.01
N HIS A 153 10.32 11.88 -36.96
CA HIS A 153 9.59 10.98 -36.09
C HIS A 153 10.03 9.52 -36.32
N ASP A 154 10.06 9.03 -37.56
CA ASP A 154 10.49 7.67 -37.89
C ASP A 154 11.94 7.37 -37.48
N ALA A 155 12.82 8.37 -37.58
CA ALA A 155 14.21 8.25 -37.14
C ALA A 155 14.34 8.21 -35.61
N GLU A 156 13.53 9.00 -34.89
CA GLU A 156 13.47 9.02 -33.44
C GLU A 156 12.84 7.73 -32.90
N SER A 157 11.71 7.25 -33.45
CA SER A 157 11.09 5.96 -33.10
C SER A 157 12.07 4.78 -33.24
N ARG A 158 12.80 4.69 -34.37
CA ARG A 158 13.84 3.65 -34.56
C ARG A 158 15.01 3.77 -33.59
N SER A 159 15.28 4.97 -33.07
CA SER A 159 16.31 5.19 -32.04
C SER A 159 15.81 4.73 -30.66
N TYR A 160 14.54 4.99 -30.33
CA TYR A 160 13.91 4.49 -29.11
C TYR A 160 13.76 2.96 -29.11
N GLU A 161 13.32 2.36 -30.22
CA GLU A 161 13.20 0.91 -30.37
C GLU A 161 14.53 0.19 -30.11
N ARG A 162 15.65 0.71 -30.64
CA ARG A 162 17.00 0.19 -30.36
C ARG A 162 17.38 0.31 -28.89
N LYS A 163 17.12 1.45 -28.24
CA LYS A 163 17.41 1.64 -26.80
C LYS A 163 16.64 0.64 -25.93
N ILE A 164 15.38 0.37 -26.28
CA ILE A 164 14.56 -0.63 -25.57
C ILE A 164 15.12 -2.04 -25.79
N ALA A 165 15.49 -2.40 -27.02
CA ALA A 165 16.13 -3.68 -27.32
C ALA A 165 17.47 -3.86 -26.58
N ASP A 166 18.34 -2.85 -26.58
CA ASP A 166 19.61 -2.83 -25.84
C ASP A 166 19.37 -3.00 -24.32
N GLN A 167 18.38 -2.29 -23.75
CA GLN A 167 18.02 -2.39 -22.34
C GLN A 167 17.45 -3.77 -21.96
N GLN A 168 16.61 -4.36 -22.82
CA GLN A 168 16.10 -5.73 -22.64
C GLN A 168 17.22 -6.77 -22.75
N GLN A 169 18.19 -6.57 -23.66
CA GLN A 169 19.37 -7.43 -23.77
C GLN A 169 20.28 -7.33 -22.54
N LEU A 170 20.50 -6.12 -22.01
CA LEU A 170 21.23 -5.92 -20.76
C LEU A 170 20.54 -6.64 -19.59
N HIS A 171 19.23 -6.40 -19.38
CA HIS A 171 18.47 -6.99 -18.29
C HIS A 171 18.42 -8.53 -18.38
N SER A 172 18.21 -9.10 -19.57
CA SER A 172 18.27 -10.56 -19.75
C SER A 172 19.66 -11.14 -19.49
N SER A 173 20.74 -10.42 -19.83
CA SER A 173 22.11 -10.82 -19.50
C SER A 173 22.40 -10.78 -17.99
N GLU A 174 21.82 -9.83 -17.25
CA GLU A 174 21.96 -9.73 -15.79
C GLU A 174 21.14 -10.80 -15.07
N LEU A 175 19.91 -11.07 -15.51
CA LEU A 175 19.11 -12.20 -15.01
C LEU A 175 19.80 -13.54 -15.26
N ALA A 176 20.46 -13.72 -16.41
CA ALA A 176 21.25 -14.92 -16.69
C ALA A 176 22.45 -15.06 -15.73
N LYS A 177 23.18 -13.96 -15.46
CA LYS A 177 24.28 -13.94 -14.47
C LYS A 177 23.78 -14.26 -13.06
N MET A 178 22.68 -13.66 -12.62
CA MET A 178 22.10 -13.93 -11.29
C MET A 178 21.61 -15.37 -11.16
N ARG A 179 20.99 -15.94 -12.19
CA ARG A 179 20.61 -17.37 -12.21
C ARG A 179 21.84 -18.29 -12.13
N ALA A 180 22.91 -17.99 -12.87
CA ALA A 180 24.16 -18.75 -12.80
C ALA A 180 24.83 -18.66 -11.41
N GLU A 181 24.78 -17.51 -10.75
CA GLU A 181 25.27 -17.31 -9.38
C GLU A 181 24.43 -18.12 -8.37
N ILE A 182 23.10 -18.10 -8.49
CA ILE A 182 22.19 -18.90 -7.66
C ILE A 182 22.47 -20.41 -7.85
N GLU A 183 22.69 -20.87 -9.08
CA GLU A 183 23.10 -22.25 -9.32
C GLU A 183 24.48 -22.58 -8.72
N ARG A 184 25.44 -21.66 -8.76
CA ARG A 184 26.76 -21.87 -8.14
C ARG A 184 26.63 -22.02 -6.63
N LEU A 185 25.93 -21.10 -5.98
CA LEU A 185 25.64 -21.15 -4.54
C LEU A 185 24.83 -22.38 -4.15
N ARG A 186 23.92 -22.85 -5.01
CA ARG A 186 23.18 -24.10 -4.81
C ARG A 186 24.11 -25.32 -4.85
N ARG A 187 25.00 -25.42 -5.85
CA ARG A 187 26.01 -26.49 -5.94
C ARG A 187 26.97 -26.46 -4.74
N GLU A 188 27.41 -25.27 -4.32
CA GLU A 188 28.23 -25.09 -3.10
C GLU A 188 27.49 -25.57 -1.83
N LYS A 189 26.19 -25.25 -1.69
CA LYS A 189 25.35 -25.74 -0.59
C LYS A 189 25.19 -27.26 -0.62
N GLU A 190 24.93 -27.84 -1.78
CA GLU A 190 24.78 -29.30 -1.97
C GLU A 190 26.11 -30.02 -1.64
N GLN A 191 27.26 -29.49 -2.08
CA GLN A 191 28.60 -29.98 -1.73
C GLN A 191 28.87 -29.88 -0.22
N ALA A 192 28.61 -28.73 0.40
CA ALA A 192 28.79 -28.55 1.84
C ALA A 192 27.87 -29.49 2.66
N GLN A 193 26.68 -29.81 2.16
CA GLN A 193 25.78 -30.78 2.77
C GLN A 193 26.31 -32.22 2.63
N THR A 194 26.88 -32.61 1.48
CA THR A 194 27.52 -33.92 1.32
C THR A 194 28.78 -34.05 2.18
N ASP A 195 29.59 -33.00 2.29
CA ASP A 195 30.79 -32.98 3.14
C ASP A 195 30.42 -33.08 4.62
N ASN A 196 29.36 -32.38 5.05
CA ASN A 196 28.86 -32.49 6.42
C ASN A 196 28.33 -33.91 6.71
N MET A 197 27.59 -34.53 5.77
CA MET A 197 27.16 -35.92 5.89
C MET A 197 28.33 -36.91 5.97
N PHE A 198 29.37 -36.70 5.15
CA PHE A 198 30.60 -37.52 5.18
C PHE A 198 31.34 -37.36 6.52
N ASN A 199 31.49 -36.13 7.01
CA ASN A 199 32.13 -35.84 8.30
C ASN A 199 31.33 -36.40 9.49
N GLN A 200 30.00 -36.39 9.43
CA GLN A 200 29.14 -37.06 10.42
C GLN A 200 29.33 -38.59 10.39
N HIS A 201 29.43 -39.18 9.20
CA HIS A 201 29.69 -40.62 9.06
C HIS A 201 31.09 -41.01 9.56
N ASP A 202 32.14 -40.25 9.20
CA ASP A 202 33.50 -40.56 9.66
C ASP A 202 33.68 -40.30 11.17
N SER A 203 33.06 -39.26 11.74
CA SER A 203 33.08 -39.04 13.20
C SER A 203 32.30 -40.12 13.97
N MET A 204 31.24 -40.68 13.40
CA MET A 204 30.56 -41.89 13.92
C MET A 204 31.43 -43.15 13.79
N ALA A 205 32.17 -43.31 12.69
CA ALA A 205 33.12 -44.41 12.47
C ALA A 205 34.34 -44.32 13.42
N GLN A 206 34.81 -43.11 13.73
CA GLN A 206 35.85 -42.89 14.74
C GLN A 206 35.31 -43.12 16.16
N ARG A 207 34.07 -42.73 16.48
CA ARG A 207 33.42 -43.04 17.77
C ARG A 207 33.21 -44.54 18.01
N THR A 208 33.06 -45.34 16.96
CA THR A 208 32.98 -46.82 17.07
C THR A 208 34.36 -47.49 17.14
N ARG A 209 35.45 -46.81 16.77
CA ARG A 209 36.82 -47.25 17.05
C ARG A 209 37.25 -46.83 18.45
N ARG A 210 37.06 -47.73 19.43
CA ARG A 210 37.57 -47.59 20.81
C ARG A 210 39.02 -47.07 20.82
N SER A 211 39.26 -45.96 21.53
CA SER A 211 40.62 -45.59 21.91
C SER A 211 41.17 -46.65 22.87
N MET A 212 42.34 -47.21 22.53
CA MET A 212 43.01 -48.22 23.35
C MET A 212 43.92 -47.54 24.38
N PRO A 213 43.76 -47.79 25.69
CA PRO A 213 44.60 -47.16 26.71
C PRO A 213 45.92 -47.92 26.91
N SER A 214 47.05 -47.34 26.48
CA SER A 214 48.39 -47.88 26.75
C SER A 214 48.97 -47.38 28.08
N ARG A 215 48.72 -48.19 29.12
CA ARG A 215 49.47 -48.41 30.38
C ARG A 215 50.69 -47.50 30.73
N PRO A 216 50.81 -47.01 31.98
CA PRO A 216 51.89 -46.11 32.42
C PRO A 216 53.22 -46.81 32.74
N LYS A 217 54.35 -46.09 32.63
CA LYS A 217 55.64 -46.48 33.24
C LYS A 217 56.65 -45.33 33.40
N GLY A 218 57.23 -45.21 34.60
CA GLY A 218 58.64 -44.78 34.82
C GLY A 218 58.96 -43.29 34.95
N LYS A 219 59.29 -42.84 36.16
CA LYS A 219 60.12 -41.64 36.40
C LYS A 219 61.59 -41.92 35.99
N ALA A 220 62.21 -41.01 35.25
CA ALA A 220 63.67 -40.80 35.29
C ALA A 220 64.06 -39.37 34.86
N THR A 221 64.67 -38.67 35.83
CA THR A 221 65.55 -37.48 35.79
C THR A 221 66.03 -36.86 34.46
N ALA A 222 65.83 -35.53 34.36
CA ALA A 222 66.80 -34.48 34.02
C ALA A 222 67.72 -34.60 32.77
N ALA A 223 67.68 -33.59 31.89
CA ALA A 223 68.61 -32.43 31.92
C ALA A 223 68.62 -31.60 30.60
N THR A 224 68.94 -30.31 30.74
CA THR A 224 69.64 -29.43 29.76
C THR A 224 69.15 -29.29 28.30
N SER A 225 68.62 -28.10 27.98
CA SER A 225 68.88 -27.32 26.76
C SER A 225 70.40 -27.25 26.42
N PRO A 226 70.89 -26.93 25.19
CA PRO A 226 70.30 -25.91 24.30
C PRO A 226 70.53 -26.01 22.76
N ALA A 227 70.01 -25.00 22.05
CA ALA A 227 70.53 -24.36 20.82
C ALA A 227 70.54 -25.10 19.46
N GLY A 228 70.23 -24.35 18.39
CA GLY A 228 70.66 -24.69 17.02
C GLY A 228 69.61 -24.47 15.92
N THR A 229 69.69 -23.34 15.19
CA THR A 229 69.19 -23.24 13.80
C THR A 229 70.34 -22.79 12.89
N PRO A 230 70.41 -23.32 11.67
CA PRO A 230 70.48 -22.46 10.47
C PRO A 230 69.62 -23.00 9.30
N LYS A 231 68.75 -22.20 8.68
CA LYS A 231 68.98 -21.34 7.48
C LYS A 231 69.27 -22.04 6.12
N ARG A 232 68.22 -22.07 5.27
CA ARG A 232 68.12 -21.42 3.93
C ARG A 232 68.88 -21.96 2.70
N ALA A 233 68.13 -22.48 1.72
CA ALA A 233 68.24 -22.25 0.25
C ALA A 233 66.96 -22.85 -0.43
N GLN A 234 66.10 -22.15 -1.19
CA GLN A 234 66.16 -21.46 -2.49
C GLN A 234 65.57 -22.27 -3.69
N LYS A 235 64.34 -21.88 -4.08
CA LYS A 235 63.72 -21.80 -5.43
C LYS A 235 63.66 -22.98 -6.44
N THR A 236 62.48 -23.02 -7.09
CA THR A 236 62.16 -23.35 -8.51
C THR A 236 62.33 -24.78 -9.04
N LYS A 237 61.18 -25.44 -9.31
CA LYS A 237 60.76 -25.93 -10.64
C LYS A 237 59.32 -26.48 -10.59
N GLY A 238 58.45 -26.04 -11.53
CA GLY A 238 57.36 -26.89 -12.06
C GLY A 238 57.86 -27.60 -13.33
N PRO A 239 57.01 -27.96 -14.31
CA PRO A 239 55.54 -27.91 -14.34
C PRO A 239 54.90 -29.25 -14.83
N LEU A 240 53.58 -29.26 -15.05
CA LEU A 240 52.99 -29.93 -16.22
C LEU A 240 51.74 -29.13 -16.61
N GLY A 241 51.56 -28.86 -17.91
CA GLY A 241 50.43 -28.12 -18.46
C GLY A 241 50.24 -28.49 -19.92
N ASP A 242 49.04 -28.21 -20.43
CA ASP A 242 48.63 -28.42 -21.82
C ASP A 242 47.48 -27.43 -22.12
N GLY A 243 47.49 -26.60 -23.16
CA GLY A 243 48.61 -26.42 -24.10
C GLY A 243 48.28 -25.93 -25.50
N PHE A 244 47.15 -25.27 -25.76
CA PHE A 244 46.87 -24.65 -27.06
C PHE A 244 46.36 -23.21 -26.94
N ASP A 245 47.00 -22.37 -27.74
CA ASP A 245 46.82 -20.94 -27.95
C ASP A 245 47.11 -20.72 -29.45
N ASP A 246 46.35 -19.87 -30.15
CA ASP A 246 46.65 -19.45 -31.53
C ASP A 246 45.86 -18.15 -31.85
N ASP A 247 46.54 -17.04 -31.56
CA ASP A 247 46.70 -15.81 -32.36
C ASP A 247 45.49 -15.00 -32.90
N ASP A 248 45.38 -13.79 -32.33
CA ASP A 248 45.42 -12.47 -33.01
C ASP A 248 44.54 -12.15 -34.25
N VAL A 249 43.61 -11.20 -34.06
CA VAL A 249 43.49 -10.04 -34.96
C VAL A 249 43.30 -8.73 -34.16
N VAL A 250 44.13 -7.74 -34.50
CA VAL A 250 44.22 -6.40 -33.90
C VAL A 250 43.17 -5.42 -34.46
N MET A 251 42.57 -4.58 -33.60
CA MET A 251 42.27 -3.14 -33.85
C MET A 251 41.99 -2.44 -32.50
N ALA A 252 42.93 -1.70 -31.90
CA ALA A 252 43.37 -0.34 -32.25
C ALA A 252 42.31 0.77 -32.00
N SER A 253 42.37 1.40 -30.82
CA SER A 253 41.76 2.72 -30.55
C SER A 253 42.86 3.76 -30.29
N PRO A 254 43.08 4.74 -31.20
CA PRO A 254 44.13 5.73 -31.03
C PRO A 254 43.67 7.02 -30.31
N SER A 255 44.49 7.42 -29.32
CA SER A 255 44.92 8.78 -28.96
C SER A 255 43.87 9.88 -28.65
N LYS A 256 43.79 10.43 -27.42
CA LYS A 256 44.78 11.21 -26.62
C LYS A 256 45.12 12.62 -27.15
N LEU A 257 44.96 13.61 -26.27
CA LEU A 257 45.71 14.87 -26.08
C LEU A 257 45.17 15.52 -24.77
N ARG A 258 45.84 16.29 -23.90
CA ARG A 258 47.25 16.44 -23.40
C ARG A 258 47.17 17.45 -22.21
N ASP A 259 48.06 17.58 -21.21
CA ASP A 259 49.32 16.94 -20.80
C ASP A 259 49.61 17.34 -19.31
N ARG A 260 50.47 16.61 -18.56
CA ARG A 260 51.19 17.06 -17.30
C ARG A 260 50.37 17.28 -15.99
N LEU A 261 50.87 17.03 -14.76
CA LEU A 261 52.15 16.49 -14.24
C LEU A 261 52.00 15.91 -12.79
N LYS A 262 52.72 14.82 -12.49
CA LYS A 262 53.28 14.32 -11.20
C LYS A 262 52.68 14.84 -9.86
N ALA A 263 52.07 14.02 -8.99
CA ALA A 263 52.61 12.88 -8.19
C ALA A 263 53.53 13.24 -7.00
N VAL A 264 53.09 12.95 -5.75
CA VAL A 264 53.86 12.36 -4.63
C VAL A 264 52.90 11.75 -3.59
N THR A 265 52.98 10.43 -3.36
CA THR A 265 52.76 9.81 -2.02
C THR A 265 53.79 8.69 -1.84
N PRO A 266 54.57 8.68 -0.74
CA PRO A 266 55.73 7.79 -0.64
C PRO A 266 55.41 6.41 -0.03
N LYS A 267 56.01 5.36 -0.59
CA LYS A 267 56.18 4.06 0.09
C LYS A 267 57.53 4.02 0.79
N GLN A 268 57.57 3.65 2.08
CA GLN A 268 58.61 2.89 2.81
C GLN A 268 58.36 3.05 4.34
N ALA A 269 58.80 2.18 5.26
CA ALA A 269 59.02 0.72 5.25
C ALA A 269 59.30 0.25 6.70
N SER A 270 58.87 -0.96 7.06
CA SER A 270 59.39 -1.80 8.18
C SER A 270 59.32 -1.34 9.65
N LYS A 271 58.57 -2.15 10.42
CA LYS A 271 58.95 -2.74 11.73
C LYS A 271 59.14 -1.82 12.95
N ARG A 272 58.16 -1.89 13.88
CA ARG A 272 58.35 -2.52 15.21
C ARG A 272 57.01 -2.88 15.86
N LYS A 273 57.07 -3.76 16.87
CA LYS A 273 55.96 -4.48 17.50
C LYS A 273 55.68 -3.90 18.88
N ARG A 274 54.49 -3.30 19.14
CA ARG A 274 53.80 -3.35 20.46
C ARG A 274 52.43 -2.66 20.49
N THR A 275 51.53 -3.31 21.25
CA THR A 275 50.37 -2.81 22.03
C THR A 275 49.40 -1.79 21.44
N VAL A 276 48.14 -2.23 21.39
CA VAL A 276 46.93 -1.40 21.38
C VAL A 276 46.83 -0.62 22.70
N THR A 277 46.53 0.67 22.61
CA THR A 277 45.86 1.44 23.66
C THR A 277 45.01 2.51 23.00
N ASP A 278 43.77 2.65 23.47
CA ASP A 278 42.83 3.72 23.15
C ASP A 278 43.45 5.12 23.25
N GLN A 279 43.02 6.03 22.36
CA GLN A 279 42.34 7.29 22.73
C GLN A 279 42.24 8.24 21.52
N SER A 280 41.00 8.67 21.23
CA SER A 280 40.73 9.95 20.56
C SER A 280 40.77 11.10 21.59
N PRO A 281 41.00 12.36 21.19
CA PRO A 281 41.57 13.37 22.08
C PRO A 281 40.57 14.42 22.60
N ILE A 282 40.81 14.91 23.82
CA ILE A 282 41.02 16.35 24.21
C ILE A 282 41.04 16.45 25.75
N PRO A 283 41.97 17.22 26.37
CA PRO A 283 42.21 17.13 27.82
C PRO A 283 41.57 18.25 28.65
N LEU A 284 41.06 17.92 29.84
CA LEU A 284 40.80 18.86 30.94
C LEU A 284 41.31 18.30 32.29
N PRO A 285 41.62 19.17 33.29
CA PRO A 285 42.61 18.82 34.32
C PRO A 285 42.02 18.07 35.51
N ALA A 286 42.72 17.02 35.97
CA ALA A 286 42.35 16.28 37.16
C ALA A 286 42.59 17.09 38.45
N LEU A 287 41.55 17.22 39.27
CA LEU A 287 41.60 17.83 40.59
C LEU A 287 42.47 16.98 41.54
N GLN A 288 43.47 17.59 42.18
CA GLN A 288 44.31 16.87 43.16
C GLN A 288 43.59 16.75 44.51
N LEU A 289 43.20 15.53 44.87
CA LEU A 289 42.78 15.19 46.24
C LEU A 289 43.97 14.67 47.05
N SER A 290 44.03 15.08 48.31
CA SER A 290 45.19 14.99 49.19
C SER A 290 45.43 13.58 49.77
N ALA A 291 46.71 13.33 50.13
CA ALA A 291 47.22 12.01 50.49
C ALA A 291 46.59 11.41 51.78
N PRO A 292 46.35 10.08 51.83
CA PRO A 292 46.01 9.38 53.05
C PRO A 292 47.19 9.28 54.02
N ARG A 293 46.86 9.54 55.28
CA ARG A 293 47.68 9.48 56.50
C ARG A 293 48.40 8.13 56.68
N THR A 294 49.62 8.19 57.21
CA THR A 294 50.45 7.03 57.57
C THR A 294 49.78 6.11 58.61
N GLN A 295 49.84 4.80 58.37
CA GLN A 295 49.69 3.75 59.38
C GLN A 295 50.94 2.83 59.40
N PRO A 296 51.21 2.11 60.52
CA PRO A 296 52.51 1.48 60.75
C PRO A 296 52.72 0.20 59.94
N ARG A 297 53.99 -0.13 59.68
CA ARG A 297 54.40 -1.43 59.11
C ARG A 297 53.93 -2.57 60.00
N GLU A 298 53.00 -3.37 59.50
CA GLU A 298 52.79 -4.73 59.97
C GLU A 298 53.68 -5.70 59.19
N LYS A 299 53.96 -6.88 59.77
CA LYS A 299 55.05 -7.76 59.32
C LYS A 299 54.76 -8.39 57.96
N GLU A 300 55.84 -8.70 57.23
CA GLU A 300 55.81 -9.61 56.09
C GLU A 300 55.18 -10.94 56.52
N ILE A 301 54.00 -11.24 55.98
CA ILE A 301 53.39 -12.57 56.01
C ILE A 301 53.74 -13.21 54.68
N ASP A 302 54.20 -14.46 54.74
CA ASP A 302 54.62 -15.24 53.59
C ASP A 302 53.59 -15.24 52.45
N SER A 303 54.09 -15.40 51.23
CA SER A 303 53.33 -15.46 49.98
C SER A 303 52.03 -16.27 50.12
N ALA A 304 50.90 -15.57 50.23
CA ALA A 304 49.61 -16.17 49.91
C ALA A 304 49.67 -16.69 48.45
N PRO A 305 49.05 -17.85 48.14
CA PRO A 305 48.92 -18.25 46.75
C PRO A 305 48.20 -17.15 45.98
N GLU A 306 48.48 -17.02 44.68
CA GLU A 306 47.70 -16.13 43.80
C GLU A 306 46.23 -16.30 44.11
N GLN A 307 45.55 -15.21 44.48
CA GLN A 307 44.10 -15.24 44.58
C GLN A 307 43.60 -15.52 43.18
N VAL A 308 43.27 -16.79 42.93
CA VAL A 308 42.56 -17.23 41.74
C VAL A 308 41.26 -16.44 41.77
N ILE A 309 41.21 -15.37 40.98
CA ILE A 309 39.97 -14.61 40.80
C ILE A 309 39.03 -15.61 40.14
N ASP A 310 38.12 -16.15 40.94
CA ASP A 310 37.30 -17.28 40.52
C ASP A 310 36.56 -16.87 39.26
N THR A 311 36.86 -17.57 38.17
CA THR A 311 36.28 -17.27 36.86
C THR A 311 34.77 -17.38 36.89
N ALA A 312 34.19 -18.23 37.75
CA ALA A 312 32.75 -18.31 37.95
C ALA A 312 32.18 -17.03 38.61
N LEU A 313 32.92 -16.42 39.53
CA LEU A 313 32.53 -15.18 40.22
C LEU A 313 32.65 -13.97 39.27
N LEU A 314 33.68 -13.94 38.42
CA LEU A 314 33.74 -13.02 37.28
C LEU A 314 32.68 -13.29 36.21
N GLN A 315 32.23 -14.53 36.04
CA GLN A 315 31.15 -14.88 35.11
C GLN A 315 29.81 -14.39 35.64
N HIS A 316 29.55 -14.55 36.95
CA HIS A 316 28.37 -14.03 37.61
C HIS A 316 28.29 -12.49 37.57
N PHE A 317 29.42 -11.79 37.67
CA PHE A 317 29.50 -10.34 37.40
C PHE A 317 29.51 -9.95 35.91
N ARG A 318 29.48 -10.92 34.99
CA ARG A 318 29.30 -10.74 33.53
C ARG A 318 27.96 -11.25 33.02
N GLU A 319 27.14 -11.84 33.88
CA GLU A 319 25.75 -12.11 33.56
C GLU A 319 25.05 -10.76 33.49
N ASP A 320 24.91 -10.22 32.27
CA ASP A 320 24.09 -9.04 31.98
C ASP A 320 22.65 -9.34 32.44
N ASP A 321 22.35 -8.96 33.68
CA ASP A 321 21.07 -9.25 34.29
C ASP A 321 20.02 -8.30 33.69
N ARG A 322 19.43 -8.81 32.60
CA ARG A 322 18.37 -8.19 31.83
C ARG A 322 17.17 -7.76 32.69
N ARG A 323 16.97 -8.35 33.88
CA ARG A 323 15.95 -7.89 34.85
C ARG A 323 16.20 -6.45 35.30
N PHE A 324 17.44 -6.11 35.67
CA PHE A 324 17.83 -4.74 36.01
C PHE A 324 17.76 -3.81 34.79
N THR A 325 18.04 -4.33 33.60
CA THR A 325 17.91 -3.56 32.35
C THR A 325 16.44 -3.20 32.07
N LEU A 326 15.51 -4.15 32.21
CA LEU A 326 14.07 -3.91 32.06
C LEU A 326 13.58 -2.88 33.09
N LEU A 327 13.92 -3.06 34.37
CA LEU A 327 13.55 -2.11 35.43
C LEU A 327 14.14 -0.71 35.21
N HIS A 328 15.40 -0.61 34.82
CA HIS A 328 16.05 0.68 34.54
C HIS A 328 15.42 1.38 33.34
N ARG A 329 15.03 0.63 32.29
CA ARG A 329 14.30 1.20 31.15
C ARG A 329 12.88 1.64 31.55
N LEU A 330 12.15 0.86 32.35
CA LEU A 330 10.83 1.24 32.88
C LEU A 330 10.91 2.52 33.74
N LEU A 331 11.92 2.63 34.60
CA LEU A 331 12.23 3.82 35.41
C LEU A 331 12.65 5.04 34.56
N ALA A 332 13.06 4.84 33.32
CA ALA A 332 13.48 5.88 32.38
C ALA A 332 12.44 6.18 31.29
N HIS A 333 11.34 5.42 31.22
CA HIS A 333 10.35 5.59 30.17
C HIS A 333 9.47 6.83 30.43
N PRO A 334 9.37 7.77 29.47
CA PRO A 334 8.48 8.92 29.59
C PRO A 334 7.01 8.45 29.53
N SER A 335 6.11 9.20 30.15
CA SER A 335 4.68 9.03 29.92
C SER A 335 4.25 9.71 28.60
N SER A 336 3.13 9.29 28.04
CA SER A 336 2.52 9.90 26.84
C SER A 336 2.18 11.39 26.99
N ASN A 337 2.02 11.88 28.24
CA ASN A 337 1.82 13.30 28.57
C ASN A 337 3.11 14.16 28.57
N GLY A 338 4.28 13.58 28.25
CA GLY A 338 5.38 14.32 27.62
C GLY A 338 6.52 14.85 28.48
N GLU A 339 6.35 15.05 29.80
CA GLU A 339 7.44 15.53 30.68
C GLU A 339 7.85 14.53 31.77
N ASP A 340 6.90 13.94 32.50
CA ASP A 340 7.18 13.01 33.60
C ASP A 340 7.40 11.57 33.13
N ARG A 341 8.27 10.83 33.83
CA ARG A 341 8.41 9.37 33.70
C ARG A 341 7.19 8.67 34.28
N ILE A 342 6.81 7.49 33.77
CA ILE A 342 5.62 6.75 34.26
C ILE A 342 5.57 6.64 35.80
N LEU A 343 6.65 6.11 36.41
CA LEU A 343 6.70 5.88 37.86
C LEU A 343 6.79 7.18 38.69
N GLU A 344 7.14 8.30 38.06
CA GLU A 344 7.18 9.64 38.65
C GLU A 344 5.79 10.30 38.58
N ALA A 345 5.11 10.24 37.44
CA ALA A 345 3.72 10.65 37.29
C ALA A 345 2.78 9.90 38.28
N LEU A 346 3.02 8.61 38.52
CA LEU A 346 2.29 7.83 39.54
C LEU A 346 2.48 8.32 40.99
N THR A 347 3.42 9.23 41.27
CA THR A 347 3.50 9.89 42.59
C THR A 347 2.42 10.96 42.79
N GLN A 348 1.88 11.52 41.71
CA GLN A 348 0.86 12.56 41.75
C GLN A 348 -0.50 11.95 42.16
N HIS A 349 -0.80 10.76 41.62
CA HIS A 349 -2.05 10.02 41.84
C HIS A 349 -2.10 9.24 43.18
N ALA A 350 -3.31 9.13 43.74
CA ALA A 350 -3.64 8.27 44.88
C ALA A 350 -5.11 7.83 44.78
N PHE A 351 -5.43 6.62 45.25
CA PHE A 351 -6.80 6.11 45.21
C PHE A 351 -7.74 6.89 46.15
N PRO A 352 -8.99 7.21 45.75
CA PRO A 352 -9.98 7.84 46.62
C PRO A 352 -10.22 7.11 47.95
N THR A 353 -10.15 5.78 47.96
CA THR A 353 -10.25 4.97 49.19
C THR A 353 -9.02 5.06 50.10
N GLN A 354 -7.84 5.42 49.57
CA GLN A 354 -6.56 5.44 50.28
C GLN A 354 -5.72 6.67 49.89
N PRO A 355 -6.20 7.90 50.14
CA PRO A 355 -5.58 9.13 49.62
C PRO A 355 -4.17 9.41 50.20
N SER A 356 -3.81 8.77 51.31
CA SER A 356 -2.49 8.87 51.92
C SER A 356 -1.42 8.02 51.22
N LYS A 357 -1.79 7.03 50.40
CA LYS A 357 -0.84 6.14 49.71
C LYS A 357 -0.82 6.43 48.22
N LYS A 358 0.33 6.88 47.73
CA LYS A 358 0.56 7.16 46.29
C LYS A 358 0.59 5.88 45.47
N LEU A 359 0.13 5.95 44.21
CA LEU A 359 0.13 4.78 43.32
C LEU A 359 1.55 4.23 43.11
N SER A 360 2.55 5.10 42.96
CA SER A 360 3.96 4.72 42.87
C SER A 360 4.43 3.90 44.08
N SER A 361 4.02 4.24 45.30
CA SER A 361 4.33 3.44 46.50
C SER A 361 3.68 2.06 46.48
N ILE A 362 2.47 1.92 45.92
CA ILE A 362 1.84 0.60 45.76
C ILE A 362 2.65 -0.25 44.76
N VAL A 363 3.10 0.34 43.65
CA VAL A 363 3.96 -0.33 42.67
C VAL A 363 5.31 -0.71 43.26
N TYR A 364 5.99 0.21 43.96
CA TYR A 364 7.29 -0.08 44.60
C TYR A 364 7.20 -1.17 45.67
N ASP A 365 6.17 -1.16 46.52
CA ASP A 365 5.96 -2.22 47.53
C ASP A 365 5.72 -3.58 46.86
N ALA A 366 4.94 -3.62 45.77
CA ALA A 366 4.65 -4.84 45.03
C ALA A 366 5.88 -5.37 44.26
N LEU A 367 6.67 -4.48 43.66
CA LEU A 367 7.94 -4.84 43.00
C LEU A 367 9.01 -5.29 43.99
N ALA A 368 9.09 -4.68 45.18
CA ALA A 368 10.01 -5.11 46.24
C ALA A 368 9.65 -6.50 46.80
N ALA A 369 8.35 -6.85 46.81
CA ALA A 369 7.88 -8.19 47.14
C ALA A 369 8.02 -9.21 45.99
N ALA A 370 8.21 -8.75 44.76
CA ALA A 370 8.31 -9.58 43.56
C ALA A 370 9.72 -10.16 43.38
N THR A 371 9.97 -11.32 44.00
CA THR A 371 11.11 -12.16 43.59
C THR A 371 10.80 -12.84 42.25
N ALA A 372 11.60 -12.53 41.23
CA ALA A 372 11.52 -13.11 39.89
C ALA A 372 12.83 -13.80 39.52
N SER A 373 12.73 -15.01 38.97
CA SER A 373 13.88 -15.86 38.63
C SER A 373 14.55 -15.42 37.34
N ASP A 374 13.75 -15.00 36.36
CA ASP A 374 14.19 -14.49 35.06
C ASP A 374 13.48 -13.17 34.68
N VAL A 375 13.76 -12.69 33.47
CA VAL A 375 13.20 -11.44 32.93
C VAL A 375 11.73 -11.59 32.56
N HIS A 376 11.36 -12.75 32.02
CA HIS A 376 10.01 -13.06 31.55
C HIS A 376 9.02 -13.09 32.73
N GLU A 377 9.39 -13.76 33.82
CA GLU A 377 8.67 -13.78 35.08
C GLU A 377 8.56 -12.37 35.69
N LEU A 378 9.63 -11.57 35.62
CA LEU A 378 9.60 -10.18 36.09
C LEU A 378 8.64 -9.32 35.27
N ALA A 379 8.68 -9.43 33.95
CA ALA A 379 7.78 -8.73 33.03
C ALA A 379 6.32 -9.10 33.28
N LEU A 380 6.02 -10.40 33.39
CA LEU A 380 4.69 -10.89 33.77
C LEU A 380 4.24 -10.33 35.12
N ARG A 381 5.12 -10.28 36.12
CA ARG A 381 4.81 -9.70 37.44
C ARG A 381 4.53 -8.19 37.35
N ILE A 382 5.32 -7.43 36.57
CA ILE A 382 5.08 -6.00 36.31
C ILE A 382 3.71 -5.81 35.64
N CYS A 383 3.43 -6.52 34.53
CA CYS A 383 2.13 -6.46 33.85
C CYS A 383 0.97 -6.80 34.80
N ASN A 384 1.10 -7.85 35.62
CA ASN A 384 0.08 -8.20 36.60
C ASN A 384 -0.16 -7.09 37.63
N ILE A 385 0.89 -6.48 38.18
CA ILE A 385 0.78 -5.36 39.13
C ILE A 385 0.06 -4.18 38.48
N VAL A 386 0.44 -3.80 37.26
CA VAL A 386 -0.17 -2.68 36.53
C VAL A 386 -1.63 -2.96 36.18
N LEU A 387 -1.97 -4.19 35.77
CA LEU A 387 -3.36 -4.60 35.51
C LEU A 387 -4.21 -4.63 36.78
N ASP A 388 -3.66 -5.09 37.91
CA ASP A 388 -4.38 -5.10 39.18
C ASP A 388 -4.59 -3.63 39.69
N LEU A 389 -3.68 -2.70 39.38
CA LEU A 389 -3.90 -1.25 39.57
C LEU A 389 -4.99 -0.70 38.64
N TRP A 390 -4.94 -1.00 37.33
CA TRP A 390 -5.95 -0.55 36.36
C TRP A 390 -7.35 -1.07 36.73
N LYS A 391 -7.47 -2.34 37.10
CA LYS A 391 -8.72 -2.91 37.62
C LYS A 391 -9.27 -2.08 38.78
N ARG A 392 -8.43 -1.75 39.76
CA ARG A 392 -8.82 -0.92 40.91
C ARG A 392 -9.19 0.51 40.51
N CYS A 393 -8.58 1.07 39.47
CA CYS A 393 -8.98 2.36 38.90
C CYS A 393 -10.41 2.30 38.33
N LEU A 394 -10.79 1.21 37.65
CA LEU A 394 -12.16 1.00 37.17
C LEU A 394 -13.15 0.78 38.32
N ASP A 395 -12.81 -0.08 39.29
CA ASP A 395 -13.64 -0.36 40.46
C ASP A 395 -13.94 0.90 41.31
N GLU A 396 -12.93 1.77 41.51
CA GLU A 396 -13.07 3.04 42.24
C GLU A 396 -13.55 4.22 41.35
N ARG A 397 -13.79 3.99 40.05
CA ARG A 397 -14.16 5.02 39.04
C ARG A 397 -13.16 6.20 38.97
N TYR A 398 -11.89 5.92 39.19
CA TYR A 398 -10.80 6.90 39.17
C TYR A 398 -9.97 6.71 37.89
N TYR A 399 -10.37 7.40 36.81
CA TYR A 399 -9.83 7.14 35.47
C TYR A 399 -8.58 7.96 35.12
N ASP A 400 -8.26 9.03 35.86
CA ASP A 400 -7.12 9.91 35.60
C ASP A 400 -5.77 9.17 35.36
N PRO A 401 -5.41 8.06 36.06
CA PRO A 401 -4.13 7.39 35.87
C PRO A 401 -4.17 6.24 34.84
N VAL A 402 -5.28 6.04 34.11
CA VAL A 402 -5.43 4.87 33.20
C VAL A 402 -4.41 4.91 32.06
N TYR A 403 -4.11 6.09 31.50
CA TYR A 403 -3.07 6.23 30.48
C TYR A 403 -1.69 5.73 30.96
N LEU A 404 -1.31 6.00 32.21
CA LEU A 404 -0.05 5.49 32.80
C LEU A 404 -0.02 3.96 32.93
N MET A 405 -1.19 3.32 33.06
CA MET A 405 -1.29 1.86 33.06
C MET A 405 -1.07 1.31 31.65
N LEU A 406 -1.66 1.95 30.64
CA LEU A 406 -1.49 1.61 29.23
C LEU A 406 -0.03 1.80 28.81
N ASP A 407 0.54 3.00 28.98
CA ASP A 407 1.97 3.32 28.73
C ASP A 407 2.90 2.23 29.28
N ALA A 408 2.69 1.83 30.55
CA ALA A 408 3.51 0.83 31.22
C ALA A 408 3.37 -0.58 30.63
N ILE A 409 2.14 -0.98 30.27
CA ILE A 409 1.89 -2.29 29.65
C ILE A 409 2.46 -2.31 28.23
N HIS A 410 2.19 -1.31 27.40
CA HIS A 410 2.74 -1.19 26.05
C HIS A 410 4.28 -1.23 26.08
N PHE A 411 4.91 -0.47 26.97
CA PHE A 411 6.36 -0.45 27.12
C PHE A 411 6.94 -1.83 27.52
N VAL A 412 6.35 -2.51 28.52
CA VAL A 412 6.83 -3.83 28.96
C VAL A 412 6.64 -4.87 27.87
N LEU A 413 5.48 -4.90 27.20
CA LEU A 413 5.22 -5.82 26.10
C LEU A 413 6.09 -5.54 24.86
N ALA A 414 6.53 -4.30 24.64
CA ALA A 414 7.48 -3.95 23.58
C ALA A 414 8.94 -4.37 23.89
N CYS A 415 9.29 -4.56 25.16
CA CYS A 415 10.64 -4.98 25.57
C CYS A 415 10.84 -6.49 25.62
N GLU A 416 9.76 -7.27 25.68
CA GLU A 416 9.73 -8.67 26.09
C GLU A 416 9.08 -9.56 25.02
N PRO A 417 9.27 -10.89 25.05
CA PRO A 417 8.83 -11.74 23.94
C PRO A 417 7.30 -11.94 23.94
N ILE A 418 6.73 -12.26 22.78
CA ILE A 418 5.27 -12.35 22.54
C ILE A 418 4.50 -13.26 23.53
N GLN A 419 5.18 -14.23 24.15
CA GLN A 419 4.62 -15.10 25.17
C GLN A 419 4.12 -14.32 26.40
N THR A 420 4.69 -13.14 26.69
CA THR A 420 4.26 -12.27 27.79
C THR A 420 2.86 -11.72 27.53
N ALA A 421 2.60 -11.20 26.33
CA ALA A 421 1.28 -10.71 25.92
C ALA A 421 0.22 -11.83 25.96
N VAL A 422 0.58 -13.03 25.48
CA VAL A 422 -0.31 -14.22 25.49
C VAL A 422 -0.72 -14.61 26.92
N GLN A 423 0.22 -14.68 27.87
CA GLN A 423 -0.11 -15.04 29.25
C GLN A 423 -0.93 -13.96 29.99
N VAL A 424 -0.81 -12.71 29.56
CA VAL A 424 -1.49 -11.55 30.16
C VAL A 424 -2.92 -11.36 29.61
N THR A 425 -3.24 -12.02 28.49
CA THR A 425 -4.51 -11.88 27.73
C THR A 425 -5.76 -12.00 28.60
N GLU A 426 -5.88 -13.05 29.42
CA GLU A 426 -7.09 -13.34 30.22
C GLU A 426 -7.42 -12.24 31.26
N LYS A 427 -6.41 -11.49 31.73
CA LYS A 427 -6.61 -10.35 32.62
C LYS A 427 -6.78 -9.02 31.87
N ALA A 428 -6.04 -8.82 30.78
CA ALA A 428 -6.04 -7.56 30.04
C ALA A 428 -7.34 -7.35 29.24
N VAL A 429 -7.84 -8.38 28.55
CA VAL A 429 -8.98 -8.27 27.64
C VAL A 429 -10.26 -7.75 28.34
N PRO A 430 -10.67 -8.26 29.53
CA PRO A 430 -11.82 -7.70 30.25
C PRO A 430 -11.65 -6.24 30.68
N LEU A 431 -10.42 -5.81 31.02
CA LEU A 431 -10.13 -4.44 31.45
C LEU A 431 -10.13 -3.46 30.27
N ILE A 432 -9.59 -3.89 29.12
CA ILE A 432 -9.69 -3.16 27.84
C ILE A 432 -11.17 -2.95 27.49
N ILE A 433 -11.96 -4.03 27.44
CA ILE A 433 -13.38 -3.97 27.07
C ILE A 433 -14.15 -3.05 28.03
N ALA A 434 -13.99 -3.23 29.34
CA ALA A 434 -14.66 -2.39 30.34
C ALA A 434 -14.29 -0.90 30.21
N SER A 435 -13.03 -0.59 29.89
CA SER A 435 -12.58 0.80 29.70
C SER A 435 -13.14 1.41 28.42
N VAL A 436 -13.10 0.66 27.30
CA VAL A 436 -13.66 1.08 26.01
C VAL A 436 -15.19 1.25 26.10
N ASP A 437 -15.89 0.37 26.81
CA ASP A 437 -17.34 0.42 27.01
C ASP A 437 -17.81 1.68 27.75
N LEU A 438 -17.04 2.20 28.72
CA LEU A 438 -17.34 3.45 29.43
C LEU A 438 -17.46 4.67 28.51
N VAL A 439 -16.71 4.67 27.40
CA VAL A 439 -16.73 5.74 26.38
C VAL A 439 -17.66 5.37 25.22
N SER A 440 -17.63 4.10 24.81
CA SER A 440 -18.28 3.62 23.58
C SER A 440 -19.76 3.29 23.74
N LEU A 441 -20.21 2.71 24.85
CA LEU A 441 -21.63 2.41 25.03
C LEU A 441 -22.52 3.67 24.97
N PRO A 442 -22.14 4.83 25.55
CA PRO A 442 -22.84 6.10 25.35
C PRO A 442 -22.93 6.53 23.88
N VAL A 443 -21.87 6.35 23.07
CA VAL A 443 -21.87 6.65 21.63
C VAL A 443 -22.84 5.72 20.89
N SER A 444 -22.79 4.41 21.14
CA SER A 444 -23.71 3.45 20.51
C SER A 444 -25.18 3.70 20.89
N ASN A 445 -25.44 4.07 22.14
CA ASN A 445 -26.78 4.41 22.61
C ASN A 445 -27.28 5.72 21.98
N ALA A 446 -26.42 6.73 21.85
CA ALA A 446 -26.74 7.97 21.15
C ALA A 446 -27.07 7.72 19.67
N ALA A 447 -26.31 6.87 18.99
CA ALA A 447 -26.55 6.44 17.60
C ALA A 447 -27.88 5.70 17.42
N LYS A 448 -28.20 4.75 18.33
CA LYS A 448 -29.39 3.89 18.22
C LYS A 448 -30.69 4.55 18.68
N LEU A 449 -30.66 5.33 19.76
CA LEU A 449 -31.86 5.84 20.44
C LEU A 449 -32.15 7.33 20.14
N GLY A 450 -31.13 8.09 19.72
CA GLY A 450 -31.26 9.52 19.42
C GLY A 450 -31.70 10.38 20.61
N GLY A 451 -32.04 11.64 20.33
CA GLY A 451 -32.68 12.57 21.27
C GLY A 451 -32.01 12.64 22.65
N LYS A 452 -32.66 12.07 23.67
CA LYS A 452 -32.16 12.06 25.06
C LYS A 452 -30.81 11.35 25.20
N ALA A 453 -30.53 10.32 24.41
CA ALA A 453 -29.26 9.60 24.46
C ALA A 453 -28.08 10.45 23.94
N VAL A 454 -28.33 11.28 22.93
CA VAL A 454 -27.37 12.29 22.46
C VAL A 454 -27.11 13.34 23.55
N ALA A 455 -28.15 13.80 24.25
CA ALA A 455 -27.98 14.71 25.38
C ALA A 455 -27.16 14.09 26.54
N SER A 456 -27.28 12.79 26.82
CA SER A 456 -26.45 12.13 27.83
C SER A 456 -24.98 11.99 27.43
N LEU A 457 -24.69 11.77 26.13
CA LEU A 457 -23.32 11.65 25.60
C LEU A 457 -22.49 12.93 25.87
N PHE A 458 -23.12 14.10 25.77
CA PHE A 458 -22.46 15.40 25.94
C PHE A 458 -22.60 16.00 27.35
N THR A 459 -22.91 15.17 28.35
CA THR A 459 -22.88 15.61 29.76
C THR A 459 -21.45 15.91 30.22
N PRO A 460 -21.25 16.86 31.15
CA PRO A 460 -19.90 17.20 31.64
C PRO A 460 -19.19 15.99 32.27
N THR A 461 -19.95 15.10 32.94
CA THR A 461 -19.44 13.84 33.48
C THR A 461 -18.98 12.86 32.41
N GLN A 462 -19.70 12.74 31.29
CA GLN A 462 -19.29 11.84 30.21
C GLN A 462 -18.07 12.40 29.44
N ARG A 463 -18.00 13.73 29.28
CA ARG A 463 -16.83 14.41 28.70
C ARG A 463 -15.58 14.25 29.57
N ASP A 464 -15.71 14.36 30.89
CA ASP A 464 -14.61 14.11 31.83
C ASP A 464 -14.06 12.68 31.65
N ILE A 465 -14.93 11.66 31.63
CA ILE A 465 -14.55 10.25 31.38
C ILE A 465 -13.88 10.08 30.00
N ALA A 466 -14.48 10.62 28.94
CA ALA A 466 -13.95 10.51 27.58
C ALA A 466 -12.62 11.26 27.38
N SER A 467 -12.30 12.24 28.23
CA SER A 467 -11.00 12.94 28.22
C SER A 467 -9.89 12.19 28.96
N LYS A 468 -10.22 11.12 29.69
CA LYS A 468 -9.29 10.37 30.58
C LYS A 468 -9.01 8.94 30.12
N ILE A 469 -9.85 8.41 29.24
CA ILE A 469 -9.68 7.07 28.65
C ILE A 469 -9.59 7.26 27.14
N ASP A 470 -8.39 7.12 26.58
CA ASP A 470 -8.26 6.98 25.13
C ASP A 470 -8.68 5.56 24.72
N VAL A 471 -9.68 5.50 23.84
CA VAL A 471 -10.19 4.26 23.26
C VAL A 471 -9.21 3.69 22.24
N LEU A 472 -8.43 4.54 21.56
CA LEU A 472 -7.46 4.11 20.56
C LEU A 472 -6.34 3.32 21.24
N ASP A 473 -5.70 3.85 22.28
CA ASP A 473 -4.65 3.17 23.06
C ASP A 473 -5.11 1.82 23.62
N CYS A 474 -6.36 1.77 24.13
CA CYS A 474 -6.98 0.53 24.59
C CYS A 474 -7.11 -0.52 23.46
N LEU A 475 -7.48 -0.08 22.26
CA LEU A 475 -7.58 -0.94 21.07
C LEU A 475 -6.20 -1.28 20.49
N GLU A 476 -5.19 -0.42 20.63
CA GLU A 476 -3.81 -0.72 20.23
C GLU A 476 -3.21 -1.82 21.11
N LEU A 477 -3.47 -1.77 22.42
CA LEU A 477 -3.11 -2.86 23.33
C LEU A 477 -3.83 -4.16 22.94
N LEU A 478 -5.11 -4.09 22.58
CA LEU A 478 -5.87 -5.26 22.12
C LEU A 478 -5.30 -5.83 20.80
N TYR A 479 -4.87 -4.97 19.88
CA TYR A 479 -4.24 -5.36 18.62
C TYR A 479 -2.86 -5.98 18.83
N LEU A 480 -2.06 -5.45 19.76
CA LEU A 480 -0.77 -6.02 20.17
C LEU A 480 -0.96 -7.43 20.77
N ILE A 481 -1.97 -7.61 21.62
CA ILE A 481 -2.32 -8.92 22.21
C ILE A 481 -2.83 -9.88 21.13
N ALA A 482 -3.65 -9.40 20.19
CA ALA A 482 -4.20 -10.21 19.09
C ALA A 482 -3.11 -10.72 18.14
N THR A 483 -2.24 -9.83 17.67
CA THR A 483 -1.11 -10.18 16.78
C THR A 483 -0.08 -11.08 17.48
N SER A 484 0.17 -10.87 18.78
CA SER A 484 0.99 -11.77 19.60
C SER A 484 0.37 -13.15 19.74
N SER A 485 -0.96 -13.23 19.88
CA SER A 485 -1.71 -14.49 19.98
C SER A 485 -1.74 -15.29 18.68
N VAL A 486 -1.81 -14.62 17.52
CA VAL A 486 -1.63 -15.24 16.19
C VAL A 486 -0.20 -15.74 15.98
N SER A 487 0.79 -14.98 16.48
CA SER A 487 2.22 -15.33 16.35
C SER A 487 2.68 -16.42 17.34
N SER A 488 1.80 -16.83 18.27
CA SER A 488 2.09 -17.83 19.30
C SER A 488 2.19 -19.23 18.72
N THR A 489 3.08 -20.05 19.28
CA THR A 489 3.10 -21.50 19.01
C THR A 489 1.89 -22.23 19.62
N GLU A 490 1.19 -21.60 20.56
CA GLU A 490 0.02 -22.16 21.21
C GLU A 490 -1.26 -21.80 20.44
N SER A 491 -1.76 -22.73 19.60
CA SER A 491 -2.99 -22.52 18.82
C SER A 491 -4.24 -22.20 19.65
N ALA A 492 -4.24 -22.49 20.96
CA ALA A 492 -5.34 -22.16 21.86
C ALA A 492 -5.31 -20.70 22.36
N ALA A 493 -4.19 -19.98 22.24
CA ALA A 493 -4.06 -18.60 22.70
C ALA A 493 -5.04 -17.66 21.97
N ILE A 494 -5.08 -17.74 20.64
CA ILE A 494 -5.99 -16.94 19.81
C ILE A 494 -7.46 -17.30 20.06
N SER A 495 -7.78 -18.57 20.33
CA SER A 495 -9.13 -18.99 20.72
C SER A 495 -9.53 -18.43 22.09
N ARG A 496 -8.64 -18.43 23.08
CA ARG A 496 -8.89 -17.83 24.40
C ARG A 496 -9.13 -16.32 24.32
N LEU A 497 -8.40 -15.62 23.44
CA LEU A 497 -8.66 -14.20 23.15
C LEU A 497 -10.09 -14.00 22.60
N TRP A 498 -10.48 -14.73 21.55
CA TRP A 498 -11.78 -14.55 20.90
C TRP A 498 -12.97 -15.10 21.70
N GLN A 499 -12.74 -15.95 22.70
CA GLN A 499 -13.72 -16.28 23.75
C GLN A 499 -13.90 -15.14 24.78
N GLY A 500 -12.86 -14.32 24.99
CA GLY A 500 -12.91 -13.19 25.92
C GLY A 500 -13.52 -11.90 25.34
N ILE A 501 -13.70 -11.81 24.02
CA ILE A 501 -14.24 -10.64 23.33
C ILE A 501 -15.73 -10.87 22.98
N PRO A 502 -16.68 -10.08 23.52
CA PRO A 502 -18.10 -10.21 23.17
C PRO A 502 -18.41 -9.86 21.72
N SER A 503 -19.38 -10.56 21.11
CA SER A 503 -19.93 -10.24 19.77
C SER A 503 -20.42 -8.79 19.66
N GLY A 504 -21.13 -8.31 20.69
CA GLY A 504 -21.64 -6.94 20.77
C GLY A 504 -20.56 -5.86 20.75
N PHE A 505 -19.35 -6.13 21.27
CA PHE A 505 -18.23 -5.19 21.30
C PHE A 505 -17.72 -4.90 19.88
N CYS A 506 -17.48 -5.95 19.09
CA CYS A 506 -17.05 -5.82 17.69
C CYS A 506 -18.13 -5.11 16.85
N LEU A 507 -19.40 -5.52 16.98
CA LEU A 507 -20.51 -4.91 16.25
C LEU A 507 -20.77 -3.45 16.66
N MET A 508 -20.43 -3.07 17.89
CA MET A 508 -20.50 -1.69 18.38
C MET A 508 -19.45 -0.80 17.71
N LEU A 509 -18.17 -1.18 17.79
CA LEU A 509 -17.05 -0.36 17.31
C LEU A 509 -17.00 -0.23 15.78
N LEU A 510 -17.62 -1.15 15.05
CA LEU A 510 -17.73 -1.09 13.59
C LEU A 510 -18.89 -0.18 13.10
N ASN A 511 -19.57 0.59 13.95
CA ASN A 511 -20.62 1.51 13.50
C ASN A 511 -20.05 2.83 12.93
N LYS A 512 -20.72 3.41 11.93
CA LYS A 512 -20.26 4.65 11.26
C LYS A 512 -20.19 5.87 12.19
N GLU A 513 -20.85 5.85 13.33
CA GLU A 513 -20.84 6.95 14.31
C GLU A 513 -19.51 7.06 15.09
N TYR A 514 -18.61 6.07 14.96
CA TYR A 514 -17.29 6.08 15.58
C TYR A 514 -16.23 6.81 14.71
N PRO A 515 -15.15 7.31 15.33
CA PRO A 515 -13.97 7.80 14.60
C PRO A 515 -13.39 6.75 13.65
N GLN A 516 -13.02 7.17 12.44
CA GLN A 516 -12.41 6.28 11.42
C GLN A 516 -11.18 5.50 11.92
N PRO A 517 -10.28 6.04 12.76
CA PRO A 517 -9.14 5.28 13.28
C PRO A 517 -9.56 4.11 14.17
N GLN A 518 -10.63 4.26 14.97
CA GLN A 518 -11.15 3.20 15.85
C GLN A 518 -11.82 2.09 15.03
N ILE A 519 -12.60 2.45 14.00
CA ILE A 519 -13.17 1.47 13.05
C ILE A 519 -12.04 0.70 12.35
N THR A 520 -11.04 1.41 11.83
CA THR A 520 -9.87 0.87 11.14
C THR A 520 -9.07 -0.10 12.02
N LEU A 521 -8.82 0.27 13.26
CA LEU A 521 -8.10 -0.59 14.20
C LEU A 521 -8.93 -1.81 14.62
N MET A 522 -10.25 -1.66 14.81
CA MET A 522 -11.15 -2.79 15.05
C MET A 522 -11.18 -3.76 13.86
N LEU A 523 -11.15 -3.27 12.61
CA LEU A 523 -11.01 -4.12 11.42
C LEU A 523 -9.68 -4.89 11.43
N ARG A 524 -8.57 -4.23 11.77
CA ARG A 524 -7.25 -4.87 11.91
C ARG A 524 -7.24 -5.95 13.01
N ILE A 525 -7.85 -5.69 14.16
CA ILE A 525 -8.03 -6.69 15.23
C ILE A 525 -8.86 -7.87 14.70
N LEU A 526 -10.01 -7.60 14.09
CA LEU A 526 -10.91 -8.63 13.57
C LEU A 526 -10.29 -9.51 12.48
N SER A 527 -9.31 -9.02 11.72
CA SER A 527 -8.55 -9.84 10.76
C SER A 527 -7.85 -11.05 11.40
N THR A 528 -7.55 -10.99 12.70
CA THR A 528 -6.95 -12.09 13.47
C THR A 528 -7.94 -13.18 13.92
N SER A 529 -9.24 -13.04 13.61
CA SER A 529 -10.31 -13.97 14.02
C SER A 529 -10.63 -15.08 13.01
N ALA A 530 -9.80 -15.26 11.98
CA ALA A 530 -9.98 -16.28 10.95
C ALA A 530 -9.56 -17.68 11.46
N LEU A 531 -10.38 -18.31 12.31
CA LEU A 531 -10.11 -19.62 12.87
C LEU A 531 -10.63 -20.76 11.97
N SER A 532 -10.18 -21.98 12.24
CA SER A 532 -10.56 -23.17 11.46
C SER A 532 -12.01 -23.62 11.66
N THR A 533 -12.65 -23.19 12.76
CA THR A 533 -13.99 -23.61 13.20
C THR A 533 -14.96 -22.45 13.49
N SER A 534 -14.48 -21.21 13.45
CA SER A 534 -15.25 -20.01 13.77
C SER A 534 -14.67 -18.79 13.09
N VAL A 535 -15.49 -17.76 12.89
CA VAL A 535 -15.08 -16.44 12.40
C VAL A 535 -15.56 -15.37 13.39
N GLY A 536 -14.66 -14.47 13.80
CA GLY A 536 -14.95 -13.47 14.84
C GLY A 536 -14.93 -14.04 16.26
N PRO A 537 -15.56 -13.34 17.22
CA PRO A 537 -15.85 -13.84 18.56
C PRO A 537 -16.40 -15.27 18.62
N ILE A 538 -15.92 -16.03 19.59
CA ILE A 538 -16.38 -17.38 19.90
C ILE A 538 -17.42 -17.26 21.02
N VAL A 539 -18.63 -17.73 20.77
CA VAL A 539 -19.71 -17.63 21.76
C VAL A 539 -19.74 -18.84 22.70
N ALA A 540 -20.31 -18.66 23.89
CA ALA A 540 -20.68 -19.75 24.79
C ALA A 540 -21.83 -20.61 24.19
N GLU A 541 -22.01 -21.82 24.72
CA GLU A 541 -22.90 -22.86 24.15
C GLU A 541 -24.39 -22.45 24.01
N ASP A 542 -24.83 -21.38 24.68
CA ASP A 542 -26.21 -20.91 24.68
C ASP A 542 -26.62 -20.08 23.43
N GLU A 543 -25.68 -19.48 22.69
CA GLU A 543 -25.99 -18.74 21.45
C GLU A 543 -25.46 -19.44 20.19
N SER A 544 -26.18 -19.30 19.07
CA SER A 544 -25.72 -19.88 17.81
C SER A 544 -24.57 -19.07 17.21
N GLN A 545 -23.37 -19.67 17.20
CA GLN A 545 -22.17 -19.13 16.53
C GLN A 545 -22.47 -18.65 15.09
N SER A 546 -23.35 -19.36 14.36
CA SER A 546 -23.78 -18.97 13.01
C SER A 546 -24.34 -17.56 12.96
N ASN A 547 -25.16 -17.19 13.94
CA ASN A 547 -25.89 -15.91 13.93
C ASN A 547 -24.94 -14.74 14.22
N VAL A 548 -23.94 -14.97 15.07
CA VAL A 548 -22.88 -13.98 15.33
C VAL A 548 -21.99 -13.80 14.10
N GLU A 549 -21.58 -14.88 13.44
CA GLU A 549 -20.86 -14.83 12.17
C GLU A 549 -21.64 -14.07 11.08
N ASP A 550 -22.92 -14.40 10.91
CA ASP A 550 -23.78 -13.75 9.92
C ASP A 550 -24.00 -12.26 10.23
N ALA A 551 -24.11 -11.88 11.51
CA ALA A 551 -24.20 -10.49 11.95
C ALA A 551 -22.90 -9.72 11.68
N ILE A 552 -21.73 -10.34 11.90
CA ILE A 552 -20.42 -9.74 11.63
C ILE A 552 -20.21 -9.55 10.13
N ILE A 553 -20.50 -10.57 9.31
CA ILE A 553 -20.42 -10.49 7.84
C ILE A 553 -21.39 -9.42 7.31
N ALA A 554 -22.61 -9.32 7.86
CA ALA A 554 -23.58 -8.29 7.51
C ALA A 554 -23.11 -6.88 7.93
N ARG A 555 -22.47 -6.71 9.09
CA ARG A 555 -21.92 -5.42 9.54
C ARG A 555 -20.71 -5.00 8.71
N LEU A 556 -19.78 -5.90 8.43
CA LEU A 556 -18.62 -5.65 7.56
C LEU A 556 -19.08 -5.21 6.16
N THR A 557 -20.01 -5.94 5.54
CA THR A 557 -20.49 -5.62 4.19
C THR A 557 -21.37 -4.36 4.12
N ASN A 558 -21.83 -3.80 5.25
CA ASN A 558 -22.43 -2.45 5.26
C ASN A 558 -21.37 -1.35 5.07
N LEU A 559 -20.13 -1.54 5.54
CA LEU A 559 -19.07 -0.52 5.50
C LEU A 559 -18.63 -0.15 4.07
N PHE A 560 -18.97 -0.98 3.07
CA PHE A 560 -18.82 -0.64 1.66
C PHE A 560 -19.70 0.55 1.24
N THR A 561 -20.88 0.72 1.82
CA THR A 561 -21.83 1.80 1.47
C THR A 561 -21.88 2.92 2.50
N GLU A 562 -21.54 2.63 3.76
CA GLU A 562 -21.49 3.63 4.83
C GLU A 562 -20.25 4.54 4.71
N ILE A 563 -20.36 5.74 5.26
CA ILE A 563 -19.27 6.72 5.41
C ILE A 563 -19.24 7.11 6.90
N PRO A 564 -18.10 7.03 7.60
CA PRO A 564 -18.03 7.39 9.02
C PRO A 564 -18.39 8.86 9.25
N LYS A 565 -19.28 9.10 10.21
CA LYS A 565 -19.84 10.41 10.56
C LYS A 565 -20.11 10.45 12.06
N GLN A 566 -19.21 11.10 12.79
CA GLN A 566 -19.34 11.27 14.25
C GLN A 566 -20.60 12.07 14.60
N ILE A 567 -21.18 11.76 15.76
CA ILE A 567 -22.35 12.48 16.30
C ILE A 567 -21.92 13.92 16.61
N PRO A 568 -22.56 14.95 16.03
CA PRO A 568 -22.16 16.34 16.25
C PRO A 568 -22.45 16.78 17.69
N ASP A 569 -21.47 17.40 18.33
CA ASP A 569 -21.64 18.00 19.65
C ASP A 569 -22.50 19.27 19.55
N PRO A 570 -23.65 19.34 20.26
CA PRO A 570 -24.58 20.47 20.16
C PRO A 570 -24.05 21.79 20.73
N SER A 571 -22.87 21.76 21.39
CA SER A 571 -22.18 22.93 21.92
C SER A 571 -20.87 23.27 21.20
N ALA A 572 -20.43 22.43 20.24
CA ALA A 572 -19.26 22.73 19.43
C ALA A 572 -19.58 23.86 18.42
N LYS A 573 -18.62 24.77 18.23
CA LYS A 573 -18.74 25.89 17.30
C LYS A 573 -18.55 25.49 15.83
N SER A 574 -18.01 24.31 15.59
CA SER A 574 -17.73 23.74 14.28
C SER A 574 -18.18 22.27 14.26
N PRO A 575 -18.64 21.74 13.11
CA PRO A 575 -18.89 20.31 12.97
C PRO A 575 -17.59 19.50 13.14
N PRO A 576 -17.67 18.19 13.42
CA PRO A 576 -16.52 17.30 13.36
C PRO A 576 -15.83 17.38 12.00
N ALA A 577 -14.51 17.16 11.97
CA ALA A 577 -13.77 17.06 10.71
C ALA A 577 -14.38 15.96 9.83
N ALA A 578 -14.61 16.27 8.55
CA ALA A 578 -15.09 15.29 7.59
C ALA A 578 -13.96 14.32 7.24
N VAL A 579 -14.27 13.02 7.23
CA VAL A 579 -13.35 11.98 6.75
C VAL A 579 -13.07 12.20 5.28
N THR A 580 -11.80 12.14 4.89
CA THR A 580 -11.34 12.33 3.50
C THR A 580 -11.76 11.14 2.63
N GLU A 581 -11.80 11.34 1.31
CA GLU A 581 -12.15 10.26 0.38
C GLU A 581 -11.13 9.09 0.48
N ALA A 582 -9.84 9.41 0.63
CA ALA A 582 -8.76 8.41 0.72
C ALA A 582 -8.88 7.52 1.97
N GLU A 583 -9.22 8.08 3.13
CA GLU A 583 -9.46 7.34 4.38
C GLU A 583 -10.68 6.40 4.28
N VAL A 584 -11.70 6.79 3.50
CA VAL A 584 -12.87 5.94 3.23
C VAL A 584 -12.50 4.78 2.31
N TRP A 585 -11.67 5.00 1.27
CA TRP A 585 -11.18 3.92 0.42
C TRP A 585 -10.24 2.96 1.16
N GLU A 586 -9.32 3.46 1.98
CA GLU A 586 -8.45 2.61 2.82
C GLU A 586 -9.28 1.75 3.78
N MET A 587 -10.29 2.33 4.45
CA MET A 587 -11.20 1.58 5.33
C MET A 587 -11.91 0.46 4.57
N ARG A 588 -12.37 0.71 3.33
CA ARG A 588 -13.06 -0.30 2.51
C ARG A 588 -12.12 -1.40 2.00
N LEU A 589 -10.88 -1.06 1.64
CA LEU A 589 -9.83 -2.03 1.34
C LEU A 589 -9.55 -2.92 2.56
N LEU A 590 -9.48 -2.36 3.77
CA LEU A 590 -9.34 -3.14 4.99
C LEU A 590 -10.53 -4.09 5.23
N VAL A 591 -11.76 -3.70 4.90
CA VAL A 591 -12.92 -4.60 4.94
C VAL A 591 -12.75 -5.77 3.96
N LEU A 592 -12.30 -5.51 2.72
CA LEU A 592 -11.98 -6.58 1.76
C LEU A 592 -10.87 -7.50 2.30
N MET A 593 -9.83 -6.94 2.91
CA MET A 593 -8.74 -7.72 3.52
C MET A 593 -9.26 -8.63 4.63
N VAL A 594 -10.14 -8.15 5.52
CA VAL A 594 -10.76 -8.96 6.58
C VAL A 594 -11.59 -10.10 5.99
N LEU A 595 -12.46 -9.81 5.02
CA LEU A 595 -13.26 -10.86 4.35
C LEU A 595 -12.36 -11.86 3.59
N THR A 596 -11.24 -11.39 3.02
CA THR A 596 -10.25 -12.25 2.38
C THR A 596 -9.58 -13.18 3.40
N GLN A 597 -9.15 -12.67 4.56
CA GLN A 597 -8.61 -13.52 5.64
C GLN A 597 -9.62 -14.56 6.11
N PHE A 598 -10.90 -14.19 6.24
CA PHE A 598 -11.96 -15.13 6.57
C PHE A 598 -12.12 -16.24 5.51
N SER A 599 -11.96 -15.90 4.23
CA SER A 599 -12.09 -16.85 3.13
C SER A 599 -10.90 -17.83 2.97
N ILE A 600 -9.78 -17.61 3.66
CA ILE A 600 -8.66 -18.56 3.71
C ILE A 600 -9.05 -19.84 4.46
N SER A 601 -9.85 -19.70 5.53
CA SER A 601 -10.33 -20.88 6.28
C SER A 601 -11.50 -21.53 5.53
N LYS A 602 -11.51 -22.88 5.49
CA LYS A 602 -12.62 -23.63 4.86
C LYS A 602 -13.97 -23.27 5.49
N HIS A 603 -14.01 -23.12 6.81
CA HIS A 603 -15.21 -22.69 7.54
C HIS A 603 -15.65 -21.30 7.09
N GLY A 604 -14.79 -20.28 7.19
CA GLY A 604 -15.13 -18.91 6.84
C GLY A 604 -15.52 -18.76 5.37
N CYS A 605 -14.85 -19.44 4.44
CA CYS A 605 -15.24 -19.45 3.02
C CYS A 605 -16.67 -19.99 2.80
N ILE A 606 -17.03 -21.09 3.46
CA ILE A 606 -18.40 -21.65 3.41
C ILE A 606 -19.40 -20.69 4.05
N ARG A 607 -19.07 -20.03 5.17
CA ARG A 607 -19.96 -19.08 5.85
C ARG A 607 -20.20 -17.81 5.01
N LEU A 608 -19.18 -17.29 4.34
CA LEU A 608 -19.31 -16.19 3.38
C LEU A 608 -20.22 -16.56 2.19
N ALA A 609 -20.09 -17.77 1.63
CA ALA A 609 -20.97 -18.28 0.58
C ALA A 609 -22.41 -18.52 1.04
N GLN A 610 -22.60 -18.97 2.28
CA GLN A 610 -23.91 -19.20 2.87
C GLN A 610 -24.66 -17.90 3.15
N ASN A 611 -23.97 -16.86 3.65
CA ASN A 611 -24.58 -15.60 4.06
C ASN A 611 -25.43 -14.98 2.93
N PRO A 612 -26.69 -14.59 3.19
CA PRO A 612 -27.62 -14.17 2.13
C PRO A 612 -27.28 -12.83 1.49
N LEU A 613 -26.46 -11.99 2.13
CA LEU A 613 -26.17 -10.62 1.71
C LEU A 613 -24.72 -10.41 1.22
N CYS A 614 -23.79 -11.30 1.58
CA CYS A 614 -22.37 -11.09 1.33
C CYS A 614 -22.02 -10.91 -0.15
N ILE A 615 -22.32 -11.92 -0.98
CA ILE A 615 -22.00 -11.92 -2.41
C ILE A 615 -22.70 -10.78 -3.17
N GLY A 616 -23.99 -10.56 -2.90
CA GLY A 616 -24.74 -9.47 -3.54
C GLY A 616 -24.21 -8.08 -3.20
N ARG A 617 -23.72 -7.88 -1.97
CA ARG A 617 -23.08 -6.62 -1.55
C ARG A 617 -21.67 -6.45 -2.11
N LEU A 618 -20.88 -7.51 -2.25
CA LEU A 618 -19.59 -7.47 -2.93
C LEU A 618 -19.75 -7.06 -4.39
N ILE A 619 -20.74 -7.64 -5.10
CA ILE A 619 -21.07 -7.27 -6.48
C ILE A 619 -21.57 -5.82 -6.59
N LYS A 620 -22.41 -5.36 -5.65
CA LYS A 620 -22.81 -3.95 -5.58
C LYS A 620 -21.63 -3.01 -5.31
N TYR A 621 -20.67 -3.44 -4.49
CA TYR A 621 -19.46 -2.67 -4.22
C TYR A 621 -18.54 -2.62 -5.44
N LEU A 622 -18.39 -3.72 -6.19
CA LEU A 622 -17.66 -3.78 -7.44
C LEU A 622 -18.22 -2.81 -8.50
N ASP A 623 -19.55 -2.87 -8.72
CA ASP A 623 -20.28 -1.93 -9.58
C ASP A 623 -20.10 -0.47 -9.12
N TYR A 624 -20.16 -0.21 -7.81
CA TYR A 624 -19.90 1.12 -7.26
C TYR A 624 -18.45 1.59 -7.51
N CYS A 625 -17.44 0.73 -7.37
CA CYS A 625 -16.04 1.07 -7.65
C CYS A 625 -15.86 1.47 -9.11
N ILE A 626 -16.32 0.64 -10.04
CA ILE A 626 -16.25 0.88 -11.48
C ILE A 626 -17.01 2.17 -11.84
N ASN A 627 -18.25 2.34 -11.38
CA ASN A 627 -19.01 3.57 -11.63
C ASN A 627 -18.34 4.82 -11.06
N THR A 628 -17.64 4.72 -9.93
CA THR A 628 -16.92 5.86 -9.34
C THR A 628 -15.65 6.19 -10.11
N LEU A 629 -14.93 5.18 -10.61
CA LEU A 629 -13.77 5.33 -11.50
C LEU A 629 -14.12 6.13 -12.75
N TYR A 630 -15.24 5.79 -13.41
CA TYR A 630 -15.72 6.51 -14.60
C TYR A 630 -16.35 7.89 -14.30
N ARG A 631 -16.97 8.09 -13.13
CA ARG A 631 -17.57 9.39 -12.74
C ARG A 631 -16.53 10.42 -12.28
N GLN A 632 -15.37 9.97 -11.81
CA GLN A 632 -14.30 10.81 -11.28
C GLN A 632 -12.95 10.42 -11.92
N PRO A 633 -12.79 10.63 -13.24
CA PRO A 633 -11.56 10.27 -13.94
C PRO A 633 -10.37 11.05 -13.37
N LEU A 634 -9.21 10.39 -13.25
CA LEU A 634 -7.95 10.95 -12.73
C LEU A 634 -8.07 11.51 -11.29
N SER A 635 -8.99 10.96 -10.48
CA SER A 635 -9.03 11.26 -9.04
C SER A 635 -7.74 10.79 -8.33
N PRO A 636 -7.24 11.48 -7.29
CA PRO A 636 -6.06 11.04 -6.53
C PRO A 636 -6.27 9.70 -5.79
N THR A 637 -7.51 9.23 -5.70
CA THR A 637 -7.92 7.94 -5.12
C THR A 637 -8.05 6.83 -6.19
N GLN A 638 -7.62 7.06 -7.44
CA GLN A 638 -7.76 6.11 -8.56
C GLN A 638 -7.09 4.76 -8.24
N ASP A 639 -5.86 4.75 -7.74
CA ASP A 639 -5.13 3.53 -7.40
C ASP A 639 -5.90 2.68 -6.37
N GLN A 640 -6.46 3.32 -5.34
CA GLN A 640 -7.27 2.66 -4.29
C GLN A 640 -8.59 2.10 -4.84
N LYS A 641 -9.19 2.77 -5.84
CA LYS A 641 -10.40 2.31 -6.55
C LYS A 641 -10.09 1.05 -7.37
N ILE A 642 -8.94 1.03 -8.06
CA ILE A 642 -8.49 -0.10 -8.88
C ILE A 642 -8.08 -1.29 -8.01
N GLU A 643 -7.35 -1.05 -6.92
CA GLU A 643 -7.05 -2.06 -5.90
C GLU A 643 -8.34 -2.66 -5.31
N SER A 644 -9.36 -1.82 -5.05
CA SER A 644 -10.67 -2.27 -4.58
C SER A 644 -11.38 -3.16 -5.60
N ILE A 645 -11.30 -2.85 -6.90
CA ILE A 645 -11.85 -3.67 -7.98
C ILE A 645 -11.16 -5.04 -8.01
N ASN A 646 -9.82 -5.05 -8.09
CA ASN A 646 -9.02 -6.27 -8.17
C ASN A 646 -9.27 -7.18 -6.95
N ALA A 647 -9.21 -6.62 -5.73
CA ALA A 647 -9.43 -7.37 -4.50
C ALA A 647 -10.88 -7.88 -4.36
N THR A 648 -11.89 -7.09 -4.75
CA THR A 648 -13.29 -7.53 -4.72
C THR A 648 -13.54 -8.68 -5.69
N MET A 649 -13.05 -8.59 -6.93
CA MET A 649 -13.27 -9.63 -7.93
C MET A 649 -12.54 -10.93 -7.57
N LYS A 650 -11.30 -10.86 -7.09
CA LYS A 650 -10.54 -12.01 -6.57
C LYS A 650 -11.27 -12.70 -5.42
N LEU A 651 -11.86 -11.93 -4.49
CA LEU A 651 -12.63 -12.48 -3.38
C LEU A 651 -13.92 -13.18 -3.85
N ILE A 652 -14.66 -12.59 -4.78
CA ILE A 652 -15.87 -13.21 -5.37
C ILE A 652 -15.48 -14.53 -6.08
N TYR A 653 -14.44 -14.52 -6.90
CA TYR A 653 -13.95 -15.70 -7.62
C TYR A 653 -13.47 -16.82 -6.69
N HIS A 654 -12.72 -16.49 -5.65
CA HIS A 654 -12.27 -17.46 -4.64
C HIS A 654 -13.45 -18.09 -3.88
N ILE A 655 -14.46 -17.29 -3.50
CA ILE A 655 -15.68 -17.81 -2.84
C ILE A 655 -16.48 -18.70 -3.80
N ALA A 656 -16.62 -18.34 -5.08
CA ALA A 656 -17.31 -19.13 -6.08
C ALA A 656 -16.64 -20.49 -6.31
N THR A 657 -15.36 -20.48 -6.67
CA THR A 657 -14.60 -21.69 -7.00
C THR A 657 -14.35 -22.61 -5.80
N SER A 658 -14.24 -22.06 -4.58
CA SER A 658 -14.06 -22.87 -3.36
C SER A 658 -15.33 -23.56 -2.86
N ASN A 659 -16.52 -23.20 -3.37
CA ASN A 659 -17.81 -23.73 -2.91
C ASN A 659 -18.60 -24.38 -4.06
N PRO A 660 -18.32 -25.66 -4.41
CA PRO A 660 -19.00 -26.36 -5.49
C PRO A 660 -20.53 -26.36 -5.33
N GLY A 661 -21.24 -25.94 -6.38
CA GLY A 661 -22.71 -25.85 -6.39
C GLY A 661 -23.28 -24.55 -5.83
N LEU A 662 -22.46 -23.53 -5.57
CA LEU A 662 -22.92 -22.18 -5.22
C LEU A 662 -23.49 -21.45 -6.45
N ASP A 663 -24.82 -21.34 -6.54
CA ASP A 663 -25.44 -20.45 -7.52
C ASP A 663 -25.37 -18.98 -7.06
N ILE A 664 -24.51 -18.19 -7.72
CA ILE A 664 -24.38 -16.75 -7.48
C ILE A 664 -25.69 -16.00 -7.79
N LYS A 665 -26.45 -16.40 -8.83
CA LYS A 665 -27.71 -15.72 -9.21
C LYS A 665 -28.75 -15.81 -8.10
N SER A 666 -28.91 -16.97 -7.46
CA SER A 666 -29.82 -17.12 -6.31
C SER A 666 -29.51 -16.16 -5.16
N LYS A 667 -28.22 -15.86 -4.92
CA LYS A 667 -27.78 -14.96 -3.83
C LYS A 667 -28.08 -13.50 -4.13
N LEU A 668 -28.15 -13.11 -5.41
CA LEU A 668 -28.40 -11.73 -5.83
C LEU A 668 -29.83 -11.26 -5.55
N VAL A 669 -30.80 -12.18 -5.43
CA VAL A 669 -32.21 -11.86 -5.15
C VAL A 669 -32.39 -11.09 -3.83
N ASN A 670 -31.53 -11.35 -2.83
CA ASN A 670 -31.57 -10.67 -1.53
C ASN A 670 -31.02 -9.24 -1.56
N THR A 671 -30.47 -8.77 -2.68
CA THR A 671 -29.85 -7.44 -2.82
C THR A 671 -30.57 -6.63 -3.89
N LEU A 672 -31.11 -5.47 -3.52
CA LEU A 672 -31.88 -4.60 -4.43
C LEU A 672 -31.07 -4.23 -5.69
N GLY A 673 -31.52 -4.69 -6.85
CA GLY A 673 -30.82 -4.51 -8.12
C GLY A 673 -29.48 -5.25 -8.23
N GLY A 674 -29.27 -6.31 -7.45
CA GLY A 674 -28.04 -7.11 -7.47
C GLY A 674 -27.76 -7.76 -8.82
N GLN A 675 -28.80 -8.29 -9.49
CA GLN A 675 -28.69 -8.87 -10.84
C GLN A 675 -28.25 -7.85 -11.91
N HIS A 676 -28.76 -6.62 -11.87
CA HIS A 676 -28.34 -5.57 -12.80
C HIS A 676 -26.87 -5.18 -12.58
N SER A 677 -26.47 -4.95 -11.33
CA SER A 677 -25.07 -4.64 -10.99
C SER A 677 -24.11 -5.80 -11.30
N TYR A 678 -24.55 -7.05 -11.18
CA TYR A 678 -23.80 -8.24 -11.60
C TYR A 678 -23.46 -8.17 -13.10
N LEU A 679 -24.48 -8.03 -13.95
CA LEU A 679 -24.28 -7.96 -15.40
C LEU A 679 -23.43 -6.75 -15.79
N VAL A 680 -23.75 -5.55 -15.28
CA VAL A 680 -23.02 -4.32 -15.64
C VAL A 680 -21.56 -4.36 -15.19
N ALA A 681 -21.28 -4.78 -13.95
CA ALA A 681 -19.91 -4.81 -13.44
C ALA A 681 -19.06 -5.88 -14.14
N LEU A 682 -19.60 -7.10 -14.29
CA LEU A 682 -18.84 -8.19 -14.91
C LEU A 682 -18.65 -7.99 -16.41
N SER A 683 -19.64 -7.48 -17.15
CA SER A 683 -19.44 -7.16 -18.57
C SER A 683 -18.36 -6.09 -18.74
N ARG A 684 -18.36 -5.02 -17.93
CA ARG A 684 -17.32 -3.99 -18.00
C ARG A 684 -15.92 -4.52 -17.70
N LEU A 685 -15.77 -5.39 -16.69
CA LEU A 685 -14.49 -6.02 -16.40
C LEU A 685 -14.06 -7.01 -17.48
N THR A 686 -14.99 -7.82 -18.00
CA THR A 686 -14.72 -8.82 -19.05
C THR A 686 -14.24 -8.19 -20.35
N PHE A 687 -14.72 -6.97 -20.66
CA PHE A 687 -14.30 -6.18 -21.83
C PHE A 687 -13.36 -5.02 -21.46
N SER A 688 -12.70 -5.07 -20.30
CA SER A 688 -11.71 -4.06 -19.91
C SER A 688 -10.39 -4.30 -20.65
N GLU A 689 -9.89 -3.25 -21.31
CA GLU A 689 -8.56 -3.25 -21.95
C GLU A 689 -7.45 -2.74 -21.02
N GLY A 690 -7.77 -2.39 -19.77
CA GLY A 690 -6.80 -1.88 -18.80
C GLY A 690 -6.18 -0.52 -19.18
N LEU A 691 -6.87 0.30 -19.98
CA LEU A 691 -6.34 1.57 -20.52
C LEU A 691 -6.82 2.81 -19.75
N MET A 692 -5.93 3.80 -19.60
CA MET A 692 -6.14 5.11 -18.92
C MET A 692 -6.81 5.05 -17.54
N LEU A 693 -8.14 4.96 -17.51
CA LEU A 693 -8.93 4.92 -16.28
C LEU A 693 -8.82 3.55 -15.61
N GLU A 694 -8.70 2.49 -16.40
CA GLU A 694 -8.64 1.09 -15.95
C GLU A 694 -7.19 0.59 -15.81
N ALA A 695 -6.20 1.48 -15.95
CA ALA A 695 -4.78 1.16 -15.85
C ALA A 695 -4.40 0.60 -14.47
N GLY A 696 -4.16 -0.71 -14.40
CA GLY A 696 -3.88 -1.45 -13.17
C GLY A 696 -4.95 -2.47 -12.79
N ILE A 697 -6.07 -2.57 -13.53
CA ILE A 697 -6.90 -3.79 -13.51
C ILE A 697 -6.02 -4.93 -14.07
N GLU A 698 -5.97 -6.05 -13.35
CA GLU A 698 -5.11 -7.18 -13.71
C GLU A 698 -5.77 -8.07 -14.77
N ASP A 699 -5.02 -8.57 -15.77
CA ASP A 699 -5.53 -9.51 -16.77
C ASP A 699 -6.21 -10.74 -16.12
N ALA A 700 -5.63 -11.25 -15.03
CA ALA A 700 -6.21 -12.35 -14.26
C ALA A 700 -7.56 -12.00 -13.62
N VAL A 701 -7.84 -10.72 -13.34
CA VAL A 701 -9.13 -10.23 -12.83
C VAL A 701 -10.16 -10.16 -13.95
N VAL A 702 -9.74 -9.82 -15.17
CA VAL A 702 -10.56 -9.90 -16.39
C VAL A 702 -10.96 -11.36 -16.68
N ASP A 703 -10.00 -12.29 -16.63
CA ASP A 703 -10.24 -13.73 -16.81
C ASP A 703 -11.21 -14.30 -15.74
N MET A 704 -11.05 -13.89 -14.48
CA MET A 704 -11.96 -14.27 -13.39
C MET A 704 -13.38 -13.72 -13.59
N ALA A 705 -13.51 -12.49 -14.10
CA ALA A 705 -14.79 -11.89 -14.42
C ALA A 705 -15.47 -12.61 -15.59
N HIS A 706 -14.73 -12.93 -16.66
CA HIS A 706 -15.21 -13.72 -17.78
C HIS A 706 -15.70 -15.10 -17.33
N SER A 707 -14.92 -15.82 -16.52
CA SER A 707 -15.27 -17.16 -16.04
C SER A 707 -16.59 -17.18 -15.24
N ILE A 708 -16.81 -16.20 -14.35
CA ILE A 708 -18.07 -16.09 -13.59
C ILE A 708 -19.22 -15.65 -14.50
N LEU A 709 -18.96 -14.73 -15.43
CA LEU A 709 -19.99 -14.23 -16.33
C LEU A 709 -20.50 -15.34 -17.27
N ASP A 710 -19.61 -16.14 -17.85
CA ASP A 710 -19.93 -17.26 -18.76
C ASP A 710 -20.77 -18.34 -18.06
N GLU A 711 -20.36 -18.81 -16.88
CA GLU A 711 -21.17 -19.70 -16.02
C GLU A 711 -22.53 -19.08 -15.63
N GLY A 712 -22.59 -17.75 -15.62
CA GLY A 712 -23.75 -16.95 -15.23
C GLY A 712 -24.53 -16.34 -16.39
N LEU A 713 -24.41 -16.81 -17.63
CA LEU A 713 -25.25 -16.37 -18.75
C LEU A 713 -26.08 -17.54 -19.30
N SER A 714 -27.30 -17.25 -19.74
CA SER A 714 -28.00 -18.16 -20.66
C SER A 714 -27.45 -17.99 -22.08
N LEU A 715 -27.64 -18.99 -22.93
CA LEU A 715 -27.12 -18.99 -24.31
C LEU A 715 -27.57 -17.74 -25.10
N GLU A 716 -28.84 -17.36 -24.93
CA GLU A 716 -29.45 -16.19 -25.60
C GLU A 716 -28.92 -14.86 -25.06
N GLU A 717 -28.64 -14.76 -23.76
CA GLU A 717 -28.00 -13.57 -23.17
C GLU A 717 -26.54 -13.45 -23.63
N GLY A 718 -25.80 -14.57 -23.68
CA GLY A 718 -24.41 -14.62 -24.14
C GLY A 718 -24.24 -14.15 -25.59
N ASP A 719 -25.08 -14.65 -26.49
CA ASP A 719 -25.09 -14.21 -27.89
C ASP A 719 -25.40 -12.71 -28.02
N ALA A 720 -26.34 -12.19 -27.21
CA ALA A 720 -26.67 -10.76 -27.19
C ALA A 720 -25.49 -9.89 -26.69
N PHE A 721 -24.76 -10.33 -25.66
CA PHE A 721 -23.56 -9.64 -25.19
C PHE A 721 -22.44 -9.67 -26.23
N GLY A 722 -22.20 -10.82 -26.87
CA GLY A 722 -21.22 -10.93 -27.97
C GLY A 722 -21.49 -9.93 -29.09
N MET A 723 -22.74 -9.81 -29.53
CA MET A 723 -23.13 -8.85 -30.58
C MET A 723 -22.89 -7.38 -30.21
N VAL A 724 -23.11 -6.99 -28.94
CA VAL A 724 -22.96 -5.60 -28.48
C VAL A 724 -21.50 -5.20 -28.28
N PHE A 725 -20.63 -6.11 -27.82
CA PHE A 725 -19.25 -5.78 -27.48
C PHE A 725 -18.23 -6.15 -28.57
N SER A 726 -18.46 -7.20 -29.37
CA SER A 726 -17.61 -7.51 -30.54
C SER A 726 -17.74 -6.50 -31.69
N SER A 727 -18.79 -5.67 -31.68
CA SER A 727 -18.95 -4.58 -32.66
C SER A 727 -18.22 -3.28 -32.27
N GLY A 728 -17.67 -3.20 -31.05
CA GLY A 728 -16.88 -2.05 -30.59
C GLY A 728 -15.37 -2.17 -30.84
N SER A 729 -14.85 -3.40 -30.99
CA SER A 729 -13.42 -3.70 -31.16
C SER A 729 -12.96 -3.72 -32.63
N SER A 730 -13.80 -3.22 -33.56
CA SER A 730 -13.52 -3.16 -35.00
C SER A 730 -13.64 -1.73 -35.57
N VAL A 731 -12.88 -0.77 -35.03
CA VAL A 731 -12.71 0.58 -35.58
C VAL A 731 -11.25 1.01 -35.50
#